data_AF-A0A2V6PU84-F1
#
_entry.id   AF-A0A2V6PU84-F1
#
_cell.length_a   1.000
_cell.length_b   1.000
_cell.length_c   1.000
_cell.angle_alpha   90.00
_cell.angle_beta   90.00
_cell.angle_gamma   90.00
#
_symmetry.space_group_name_H-M   'P 1'
#
loop_
_entity.id
_entity.type
_entity.pdbx_description
1 polymer ?
#
loop_
_entity_poly.entity_id
_entity_poly.type
_entity_poly.pdbx_seq_one_letter_code
_entity_poly.pdbx_strand_id
1 'polypeptide(L)'
;MIGFLPSLRVVSAVGLALGAMLCAAAPDVAAQSGLKAVGDERPVGKNRTGEECRLRLVDHRPERFYQRFALFCDGWTQSSGDVHRFRVARDARVDRMLTDSSFQKSFETRVAECGAVEPTTLASGAAAVLRECKRLNGGWRVLVLSAVIDGTRGYNLETFPTNLPLLELAVEILEGRRKIEQLGTPPLSAAIRRAETMAGASGKLVGIQDVGAAAALHRLGTLQNWSAHHAESEATFRRLLELQERLVGRDSVPAGVSLGWVALNVADQDRYAEAEQLFLRAEPILKASFNIDDYPRVLTFRSILERRRGNLDQALRFAEEAVRHREVRGPESSGLAFPISAVAMVQWRLKRLDEAERTTNRALALLDKPGGDVEFRLWWAGELQNLLGLIHEDQKLYAEARKAFEKGLARRRMLLGDSVRAWDSLQELGRLSRIEGDRAHALDAYRQAADIQRKDRPTRDRGRPDGTVGYLETLLEEAAASPGARDALMAEAFLAAQLPRGSETARAINNMAARLDAADPAVRAAAREVQEATRQRERVRQQLAVEAMKEPDKREPAREERLKSDLREAEEKVATLEERLQAELPRYAQLTSSRPVRAADLASLLRADEAVIAFLPTRRATYVFVVRHGGSVLVHRASLDAAELNRLVRAVRATLEPADNQLKAFDVASAHRLYALLLGPAADQLLGVQHVIAVPAGPLLSLPLGLLITRPTPPETELTAIPWLARETAISVVPAVASIRELRQAAGRSGAPQPFIGFGDPAFAGAPGDTRSARALAALCRQGDPLDTDLVRGLPRLRETARELTSIATSLQAEAGSVILGADASETRVRATDLSRYRVVAFATHGLLPGELRCKSEPALALTPPDTANGNDDGLLDASEIAQLRLDADWVLLSECNTAGSDGKLGGESLSGLARAFFYAGARALLVSHWAVASRATVLLTTATFDAQAKDATLGRAEALRRAQLTLASDKDTAHPFYWAPFALIGDGGGASARP
;
A
#
# COMPACT_ATOMS: atom_id res chain seq x y z
N MET A 1 -32.40 27.24 -53.52
CA MET A 1 -33.71 27.46 -54.20
C MET A 1 -34.65 28.14 -53.22
N ILE A 2 -34.79 29.45 -53.40
CA ILE A 2 -36.00 30.28 -53.31
C ILE A 2 -37.22 29.68 -52.57
N GLY A 3 -37.59 30.33 -51.46
CA GLY A 3 -38.90 30.97 -51.25
C GLY A 3 -40.09 30.08 -50.89
N PHE A 4 -40.84 30.46 -49.85
CA PHE A 4 -42.16 31.10 -50.00
C PHE A 4 -42.81 31.37 -48.62
N LEU A 5 -42.94 32.65 -48.28
CA LEU A 5 -44.07 33.21 -47.56
C LEU A 5 -45.03 33.77 -48.63
N PRO A 6 -46.36 33.89 -48.40
CA PRO A 6 -46.83 35.20 -47.93
C PRO A 6 -48.15 35.24 -47.11
N SER A 7 -48.30 36.40 -46.44
CA SER A 7 -49.46 37.31 -46.38
C SER A 7 -50.66 37.06 -45.44
N LEU A 8 -50.64 37.84 -44.35
CA LEU A 8 -51.61 38.88 -43.92
C LEU A 8 -53.07 38.84 -44.43
N ARG A 9 -54.00 38.98 -43.48
CA ARG A 9 -55.11 39.96 -43.56
C ARG A 9 -55.40 40.63 -42.21
N VAL A 10 -55.49 41.95 -42.27
CA VAL A 10 -55.93 42.89 -41.23
C VAL A 10 -57.43 43.13 -41.40
N VAL A 11 -58.20 43.13 -40.31
CA VAL A 11 -59.43 43.93 -40.18
C VAL A 11 -59.48 44.46 -38.75
N SER A 12 -59.47 45.79 -38.63
CA SER A 12 -59.73 46.53 -37.40
C SER A 12 -61.21 46.94 -37.35
N ALA A 13 -61.83 46.88 -36.18
CA ALA A 13 -63.01 47.66 -35.84
C ALA A 13 -62.98 48.04 -34.35
N VAL A 14 -63.16 49.33 -34.10
CA VAL A 14 -63.06 50.04 -32.82
C VAL A 14 -64.41 50.04 -32.09
N GLY A 15 -64.40 49.95 -30.75
CA GLY A 15 -65.58 50.12 -29.90
C GLY A 15 -65.25 50.23 -28.40
N LEU A 16 -64.98 51.47 -27.97
CA LEU A 16 -64.94 52.09 -26.63
C LEU A 16 -65.14 51.28 -25.32
N ALA A 17 -64.12 51.41 -24.46
CA ALA A 17 -64.09 51.92 -23.08
C ALA A 17 -65.25 51.62 -22.08
N LEU A 18 -64.94 50.94 -20.97
CA LEU A 18 -64.80 51.51 -19.60
C LEU A 18 -64.53 50.37 -18.59
N GLY A 19 -63.56 50.55 -17.70
CA GLY A 19 -63.38 49.65 -16.54
C GLY A 19 -61.93 49.34 -16.14
N ALA A 20 -61.08 50.36 -16.00
CA ALA A 20 -59.86 50.22 -15.22
C ALA A 20 -60.22 50.41 -13.74
N MET A 21 -60.19 49.34 -12.93
CA MET A 21 -59.93 49.43 -11.50
C MET A 21 -59.36 48.10 -10.95
N LEU A 22 -58.07 48.18 -10.58
CA LEU A 22 -57.40 47.47 -9.50
C LEU A 22 -57.37 45.92 -9.52
N CYS A 23 -56.40 45.38 -10.26
CA CYS A 23 -55.59 44.27 -9.74
C CYS A 23 -54.13 44.75 -9.76
N ALA A 24 -53.70 45.38 -8.67
CA ALA A 24 -52.29 45.60 -8.43
C ALA A 24 -51.62 44.21 -8.41
N ALA A 25 -50.81 43.89 -9.41
CA ALA A 25 -49.89 42.78 -9.33
C ALA A 25 -49.00 43.03 -8.10
N ALA A 26 -49.08 42.17 -7.10
CA ALA A 26 -48.18 42.21 -5.96
C ALA A 26 -46.74 42.26 -6.51
N PRO A 27 -45.85 43.10 -5.94
CA PRO A 27 -44.47 43.17 -6.40
C PRO A 27 -43.86 41.77 -6.40
N ASP A 28 -43.14 41.44 -7.48
CA ASP A 28 -42.45 40.16 -7.61
C ASP A 28 -41.46 40.03 -6.45
N VAL A 29 -41.84 39.22 -5.45
CA VAL A 29 -41.13 39.09 -4.18
C VAL A 29 -39.70 38.56 -4.37
N ALA A 30 -39.43 37.91 -5.51
CA ALA A 30 -38.08 37.54 -5.94
C ALA A 30 -37.14 38.75 -6.14
N ALA A 31 -37.67 39.96 -6.37
CA ALA A 31 -36.88 41.16 -6.54
C ALA A 31 -36.19 41.63 -5.24
N GLN A 32 -36.70 41.23 -4.07
CA GLN A 32 -36.22 41.67 -2.74
C GLN A 32 -35.23 40.70 -2.06
N SER A 33 -35.13 39.45 -2.52
CA SER A 33 -34.21 38.43 -1.95
C SER A 33 -32.77 38.52 -2.47
N GLY A 34 -32.54 39.29 -3.55
CA GLY A 34 -31.22 39.43 -4.18
C GLY A 34 -30.70 38.18 -4.91
N LEU A 35 -31.55 37.17 -5.12
CA LEU A 35 -31.29 35.92 -5.88
C LEU A 35 -32.15 35.92 -7.16
N LYS A 36 -31.69 36.60 -8.21
CA LYS A 36 -32.49 36.89 -9.42
C LYS A 36 -32.07 36.03 -10.62
N ALA A 37 -30.78 35.75 -10.75
CA ALA A 37 -30.19 34.99 -11.84
C ALA A 37 -29.66 33.63 -11.36
N VAL A 38 -29.68 32.63 -12.24
CA VAL A 38 -29.04 31.34 -11.97
C VAL A 38 -27.55 31.58 -11.72
N GLY A 39 -27.05 31.07 -10.60
CA GLY A 39 -25.69 31.32 -10.12
C GLY A 39 -25.61 32.33 -8.97
N ASP A 40 -26.64 33.16 -8.76
CA ASP A 40 -26.67 34.09 -7.61
C ASP A 40 -26.64 33.29 -6.30
N GLU A 41 -25.78 33.70 -5.37
CA GLU A 41 -25.56 33.05 -4.08
C GLU A 41 -25.52 34.06 -2.94
N ARG A 42 -26.06 33.65 -1.78
CA ARG A 42 -26.09 34.45 -0.56
C ARG A 42 -25.84 33.62 0.70
N PRO A 43 -25.12 34.14 1.70
CA PRO A 43 -25.02 33.48 3.01
C PRO A 43 -26.39 33.45 3.68
N VAL A 44 -26.72 32.30 4.28
CA VAL A 44 -27.97 32.09 5.02
C VAL A 44 -27.73 31.70 6.49
N GLY A 45 -26.47 31.64 6.92
CA GLY A 45 -26.05 31.44 8.30
C GLY A 45 -25.66 29.99 8.62
N LYS A 46 -25.60 29.68 9.93
CA LYS A 46 -25.18 28.37 10.43
C LYS A 46 -26.34 27.41 10.62
N ASN A 47 -26.14 26.14 10.25
CA ASN A 47 -27.11 25.08 10.53
C ASN A 47 -27.07 24.66 12.02
N ARG A 48 -27.77 23.58 12.40
CA ARG A 48 -27.82 23.09 13.80
C ARG A 48 -26.52 22.55 14.38
N THR A 49 -25.59 22.12 13.53
CA THR A 49 -24.29 21.59 13.93
C THR A 49 -23.17 22.63 13.79
N GLY A 50 -23.49 23.84 13.33
CA GLY A 50 -22.60 25.00 13.32
C GLY A 50 -21.93 25.26 11.97
N GLU A 51 -22.23 24.49 10.93
CA GLU A 51 -21.70 24.69 9.58
C GLU A 51 -22.29 25.95 8.94
N GLU A 52 -21.43 26.81 8.40
CA GLU A 52 -21.83 27.96 7.58
C GLU A 52 -22.43 27.48 6.25
N CYS A 53 -23.54 28.08 5.84
CA CYS A 53 -24.25 27.69 4.63
C CYS A 53 -24.60 28.89 3.75
N ARG A 54 -24.64 28.63 2.45
CA ARG A 54 -25.02 29.57 1.40
C ARG A 54 -26.12 28.98 0.54
N LEU A 55 -27.08 29.82 0.16
CA LEU A 55 -28.18 29.47 -0.73
C LEU A 55 -27.90 30.02 -2.13
N ARG A 56 -28.03 29.18 -3.14
CA ARG A 56 -27.78 29.53 -4.55
C ARG A 56 -28.99 29.23 -5.42
N LEU A 57 -29.38 30.15 -6.30
CA LEU A 57 -30.38 29.87 -7.35
C LEU A 57 -29.75 29.00 -8.44
N VAL A 58 -30.25 27.78 -8.65
CA VAL A 58 -29.66 26.79 -9.57
C VAL A 58 -30.54 26.46 -10.78
N ASP A 59 -31.84 26.74 -10.73
CA ASP A 59 -32.75 26.60 -11.87
C ASP A 59 -33.84 27.67 -11.78
N HIS A 60 -34.13 28.34 -12.89
CA HIS A 60 -35.18 29.36 -12.98
C HIS A 60 -35.88 29.21 -14.32
N ARG A 61 -37.18 28.88 -14.26
CA ARG A 61 -38.07 28.68 -15.41
C ARG A 61 -39.29 29.57 -15.26
N PRO A 62 -39.21 30.84 -15.65
CA PRO A 62 -40.28 31.83 -15.49
C PRO A 62 -41.60 31.36 -16.11
N GLU A 63 -41.53 30.69 -17.27
CA GLU A 63 -42.67 30.18 -18.03
C GLU A 63 -43.44 29.07 -17.30
N ARG A 64 -42.81 28.40 -16.34
CA ARG A 64 -43.43 27.39 -15.47
C ARG A 64 -43.62 27.87 -14.03
N PHE A 65 -43.34 29.14 -13.76
CA PHE A 65 -43.29 29.72 -12.42
C PHE A 65 -42.43 28.88 -11.46
N TYR A 66 -41.35 28.27 -11.95
CA TYR A 66 -40.54 27.32 -11.19
C TYR A 66 -39.16 27.89 -10.89
N GLN A 67 -38.74 27.76 -9.63
CA GLN A 67 -37.40 28.11 -9.17
C GLN A 67 -36.86 26.99 -8.28
N ARG A 68 -35.56 26.68 -8.40
CA ARG A 68 -34.85 25.75 -7.51
C ARG A 68 -33.66 26.46 -6.88
N PHE A 69 -33.60 26.42 -5.56
CA PHE A 69 -32.50 26.95 -4.76
C PHE A 69 -31.78 25.79 -4.06
N ALA A 70 -30.46 25.73 -4.14
CA ALA A 70 -29.64 24.71 -3.49
C ALA A 70 -28.84 25.32 -2.34
N LEU A 71 -28.79 24.61 -1.22
CA LEU A 71 -28.07 24.96 -0.01
C LEU A 71 -26.72 24.24 0.02
N PHE A 72 -25.65 25.00 0.09
CA PHE A 72 -24.28 24.50 0.21
C PHE A 72 -23.74 24.87 1.57
N CYS A 73 -23.36 23.86 2.37
CA CYS A 73 -22.78 24.07 3.69
C CYS A 73 -21.31 23.62 3.71
N ASP A 74 -20.52 24.25 4.56
CA ASP A 74 -19.10 23.91 4.72
C ASP A 74 -18.92 22.42 5.06
N GLY A 75 -17.90 21.81 4.44
CA GLY A 75 -17.64 20.37 4.57
C GLY A 75 -18.37 19.49 3.54
N TRP A 76 -19.30 20.02 2.74
CA TRP A 76 -19.98 19.28 1.67
C TRP A 76 -20.01 20.05 0.37
N THR A 77 -19.58 19.40 -0.72
CA THR A 77 -19.44 20.06 -2.03
C THR A 77 -20.68 19.96 -2.91
N GLN A 78 -21.66 19.14 -2.53
CA GLN A 78 -22.93 19.00 -3.25
C GLN A 78 -24.03 19.78 -2.52
N SER A 79 -25.23 19.82 -3.12
CA SER A 79 -26.42 20.32 -2.42
C SER A 79 -26.64 19.52 -1.12
N SER A 80 -26.71 20.22 0.00
CA SER A 80 -27.08 19.72 1.33
C SER A 80 -28.55 19.99 1.67
N GLY A 81 -29.24 20.68 0.76
CA GLY A 81 -30.68 20.89 0.83
C GLY A 81 -31.17 21.64 -0.40
N ASP A 82 -32.38 21.35 -0.84
CA ASP A 82 -32.99 22.00 -2.00
C ASP A 82 -34.34 22.60 -1.62
N VAL A 83 -34.63 23.79 -2.15
CA VAL A 83 -35.93 24.46 -2.08
C VAL A 83 -36.46 24.62 -3.49
N HIS A 84 -37.59 23.98 -3.77
CA HIS A 84 -38.31 24.11 -5.03
C HIS A 84 -39.54 24.99 -4.80
N ARG A 85 -39.63 26.10 -5.53
CA ARG A 85 -40.74 27.05 -5.48
C ARG A 85 -41.52 26.98 -6.79
N PHE A 86 -42.84 26.87 -6.69
CA PHE A 86 -43.73 26.76 -7.85
C PHE A 86 -45.14 27.24 -7.53
N ARG A 87 -46.00 27.36 -8.55
CA ARG A 87 -47.42 27.69 -8.38
C ARG A 87 -48.26 26.43 -8.27
N VAL A 88 -49.21 26.42 -7.33
CA VAL A 88 -50.21 25.35 -7.15
C VAL A 88 -51.62 25.87 -7.41
N ALA A 89 -52.54 24.96 -7.76
CA ALA A 89 -53.97 25.27 -7.87
C ALA A 89 -54.56 25.60 -6.48
N ARG A 90 -55.64 26.39 -6.42
CA ARG A 90 -56.25 26.83 -5.16
C ARG A 90 -56.80 25.68 -4.29
N ASP A 91 -57.12 24.57 -4.91
CA ASP A 91 -57.63 23.34 -4.30
C ASP A 91 -56.53 22.27 -4.08
N ALA A 92 -55.25 22.64 -4.26
CA ALA A 92 -54.13 21.72 -4.11
C ALA A 92 -54.04 21.15 -2.68
N ARG A 93 -53.94 19.83 -2.60
CA ARG A 93 -53.85 19.06 -1.37
C ARG A 93 -52.38 18.84 -0.99
N VAL A 94 -51.92 19.55 0.05
CA VAL A 94 -50.52 19.49 0.53
C VAL A 94 -50.09 18.07 0.90
N ASP A 95 -51.01 17.26 1.43
CA ASP A 95 -50.82 15.85 1.76
C ASP A 95 -50.50 14.96 0.55
N ARG A 96 -51.00 15.32 -0.65
CA ARG A 96 -50.73 14.58 -1.89
C ARG A 96 -49.40 14.96 -2.55
N MET A 97 -48.79 16.07 -2.16
CA MET A 97 -47.57 16.57 -2.81
C MET A 97 -46.37 15.64 -2.58
N LEU A 98 -46.36 14.87 -1.48
CA LEU A 98 -45.31 13.87 -1.18
C LEU A 98 -45.68 12.43 -1.57
N THR A 99 -46.90 12.18 -2.06
CA THR A 99 -47.40 10.82 -2.34
C THR A 99 -47.94 10.61 -3.75
N ASP A 100 -48.26 11.69 -4.47
CA ASP A 100 -48.80 11.65 -5.82
C ASP A 100 -48.47 12.96 -6.56
N SER A 101 -47.19 13.15 -6.89
CA SER A 101 -46.73 14.34 -7.61
C SER A 101 -45.51 14.10 -8.51
N SER A 102 -45.24 15.04 -9.42
CA SER A 102 -43.98 15.05 -10.18
C SER A 102 -42.75 15.22 -9.29
N PHE A 103 -42.91 15.88 -8.14
CA PHE A 103 -41.85 16.05 -7.16
C PHE A 103 -41.53 14.73 -6.45
N GLN A 104 -42.54 13.95 -6.06
CA GLN A 104 -42.37 12.60 -5.53
C GLN A 104 -41.53 11.73 -6.47
N LYS A 105 -41.95 11.61 -7.73
CA LYS A 105 -41.21 10.86 -8.75
C LYS A 105 -39.76 11.35 -8.90
N SER A 106 -39.52 12.65 -8.67
CA SER A 106 -38.19 13.23 -8.77
C SER A 106 -37.27 12.89 -7.58
N PHE A 107 -37.77 12.83 -6.34
CA PHE A 107 -36.91 12.56 -5.18
C PHE A 107 -36.79 11.06 -4.87
N GLU A 108 -37.78 10.23 -5.21
CA GLU A 108 -37.74 8.76 -5.01
C GLU A 108 -36.65 8.06 -5.83
N THR A 109 -36.08 8.73 -6.82
CA THR A 109 -34.87 8.25 -7.53
C THR A 109 -33.59 8.38 -6.71
N ARG A 110 -33.62 9.11 -5.58
CA ARG A 110 -32.45 9.47 -4.76
C ARG A 110 -32.56 9.02 -3.29
N VAL A 111 -33.77 8.68 -2.84
CA VAL A 111 -34.05 8.26 -1.46
C VAL A 111 -34.89 6.97 -1.45
N ALA A 112 -34.83 6.25 -0.34
CA ALA A 112 -35.60 5.04 -0.06
C ALA A 112 -36.02 5.03 1.41
N GLU A 113 -36.74 3.98 1.83
CA GLU A 113 -37.16 3.75 3.22
C GLU A 113 -37.88 4.97 3.83
N CYS A 114 -38.79 5.57 3.06
CA CYS A 114 -39.54 6.74 3.51
C CYS A 114 -40.64 6.34 4.51
N GLY A 115 -40.72 7.02 5.66
CA GLY A 115 -41.66 6.80 6.78
C GLY A 115 -43.13 7.11 6.45
N ALA A 116 -43.99 7.46 7.40
CA ALA A 116 -45.32 7.97 7.05
C ALA A 116 -45.25 9.46 6.65
N VAL A 117 -46.23 9.95 5.89
CA VAL A 117 -46.40 11.40 5.71
C VAL A 117 -47.03 11.95 6.98
N GLU A 118 -46.37 12.92 7.60
CA GLU A 118 -46.76 13.52 8.87
C GLU A 118 -47.16 14.99 8.68
N PRO A 119 -48.32 15.43 9.19
CA PRO A 119 -48.69 16.84 9.17
C PRO A 119 -47.81 17.65 10.12
N THR A 120 -47.48 18.87 9.71
CA THR A 120 -46.61 19.78 10.47
C THR A 120 -46.90 21.24 10.09
N THR A 121 -46.15 22.17 10.67
CA THR A 121 -46.23 23.60 10.34
C THR A 121 -44.83 24.20 10.22
N LEU A 122 -44.64 25.06 9.21
CA LEU A 122 -43.44 25.86 9.05
C LEU A 122 -43.38 27.00 10.07
N ALA A 123 -42.22 27.65 10.21
CA ALA A 123 -42.05 28.88 11.00
C ALA A 123 -43.03 30.00 10.58
N SER A 124 -43.45 30.00 9.32
CA SER A 124 -44.45 30.92 8.75
C SER A 124 -45.88 30.73 9.29
N GLY A 125 -46.12 29.64 10.03
CA GLY A 125 -47.45 29.17 10.41
C GLY A 125 -48.18 28.40 9.30
N ALA A 126 -47.60 28.28 8.10
CA ALA A 126 -48.22 27.55 7.00
C ALA A 126 -48.31 26.04 7.28
N ALA A 127 -49.45 25.46 6.91
CA ALA A 127 -49.64 24.02 6.94
C ALA A 127 -48.68 23.32 5.97
N ALA A 128 -48.00 22.30 6.47
CA ALA A 128 -47.03 21.53 5.74
C ALA A 128 -47.18 20.04 6.04
N VAL A 129 -46.56 19.22 5.23
CA VAL A 129 -46.36 17.80 5.50
C VAL A 129 -44.90 17.45 5.31
N LEU A 130 -44.38 16.55 6.15
CA LEU A 130 -43.02 16.05 6.03
C LEU A 130 -43.01 14.52 6.01
N ARG A 131 -41.89 13.98 5.52
CA ARG A 131 -41.60 12.55 5.55
C ARG A 131 -40.10 12.36 5.74
N GLU A 132 -39.71 11.52 6.69
CA GLU A 132 -38.34 11.04 6.81
C GLU A 132 -38.08 9.98 5.74
N CYS A 133 -36.90 10.04 5.11
CA CYS A 133 -36.39 9.04 4.18
C CYS A 133 -34.89 8.81 4.45
N LYS A 134 -34.31 7.79 3.80
CA LYS A 134 -32.86 7.57 3.76
C LYS A 134 -32.35 7.78 2.33
N ARG A 135 -31.19 8.42 2.15
CA ARG A 135 -30.56 8.51 0.82
C ARG A 135 -30.10 7.13 0.36
N LEU A 136 -30.30 6.82 -0.92
CA LEU A 136 -29.77 5.61 -1.55
C LEU A 136 -28.24 5.55 -1.47
N ASN A 137 -27.59 6.72 -1.56
CA ASN A 137 -26.14 6.86 -1.42
C ASN A 137 -25.80 7.24 0.02
N GLY A 138 -25.18 6.30 0.74
CA GLY A 138 -24.67 6.51 2.10
C GLY A 138 -25.71 6.35 3.21
N GLY A 139 -26.97 6.00 2.90
CA GLY A 139 -27.98 5.63 3.90
C GLY A 139 -28.38 6.73 4.88
N TRP A 140 -28.00 7.98 4.59
CA TRP A 140 -28.19 9.12 5.48
C TRP A 140 -29.66 9.51 5.57
N ARG A 141 -30.14 9.81 6.79
CA ARG A 141 -31.49 10.32 7.00
C ARG A 141 -31.64 11.70 6.38
N VAL A 142 -32.71 11.89 5.64
CA VAL A 142 -33.12 13.15 5.02
C VAL A 142 -34.60 13.36 5.25
N LEU A 143 -35.00 14.63 5.25
CA LEU A 143 -36.38 15.06 5.31
C LEU A 143 -36.81 15.56 3.94
N VAL A 144 -37.99 15.12 3.53
CA VAL A 144 -38.70 15.70 2.40
C VAL A 144 -39.95 16.38 2.96
N LEU A 145 -40.15 17.65 2.62
CA LEU A 145 -41.24 18.46 3.14
C LEU A 145 -41.95 19.18 2.00
N SER A 146 -43.29 19.28 2.07
CA SER A 146 -44.10 20.09 1.17
C SER A 146 -44.96 21.07 1.96
N ALA A 147 -45.09 22.29 1.46
CA ALA A 147 -45.94 23.33 2.05
C ALA A 147 -46.67 24.13 0.98
N VAL A 148 -47.84 24.67 1.34
CA VAL A 148 -48.58 25.63 0.52
C VAL A 148 -48.75 26.91 1.30
N ILE A 149 -48.21 28.01 0.78
CA ILE A 149 -48.28 29.34 1.38
C ILE A 149 -49.30 30.18 0.61
N ASP A 150 -50.21 30.82 1.34
CA ASP A 150 -51.26 31.71 0.83
C ASP A 150 -52.13 31.07 -0.29
N GLY A 151 -52.30 29.75 -0.23
CA GLY A 151 -53.20 28.96 -1.08
C GLY A 151 -52.80 28.80 -2.55
N THR A 152 -51.68 29.37 -3.00
CA THR A 152 -51.28 29.34 -4.42
C THR A 152 -49.79 29.13 -4.66
N ARG A 153 -48.95 29.23 -3.61
CA ARG A 153 -47.49 29.08 -3.71
C ARG A 153 -47.06 27.78 -3.07
N GLY A 154 -46.57 26.84 -3.87
CA GLY A 154 -46.07 25.56 -3.43
C GLY A 154 -44.56 25.60 -3.17
N TYR A 155 -44.17 24.95 -2.08
CA TYR A 155 -42.77 24.75 -1.69
C TYR A 155 -42.52 23.27 -1.47
N ASN A 156 -41.44 22.76 -2.05
CA ASN A 156 -40.90 21.45 -1.71
C ASN A 156 -39.46 21.56 -1.24
N LEU A 157 -39.15 20.91 -0.12
CA LEU A 157 -37.84 20.91 0.50
C LEU A 157 -37.30 19.48 0.56
N GLU A 158 -36.04 19.27 0.22
CA GLU A 158 -35.30 18.03 0.47
C GLU A 158 -34.04 18.40 1.24
N THR A 159 -33.81 17.89 2.45
CA THR A 159 -32.64 18.31 3.24
C THR A 159 -32.25 17.35 4.36
N PHE A 160 -31.03 17.50 4.88
CA PHE A 160 -30.64 16.85 6.13
C PHE A 160 -31.34 17.51 7.32
N PRO A 161 -31.66 16.76 8.40
CA PRO A 161 -32.38 17.31 9.56
C PRO A 161 -31.75 18.58 10.14
N THR A 162 -30.42 18.66 10.16
CA THR A 162 -29.65 19.80 10.69
C THR A 162 -29.83 21.10 9.89
N ASN A 163 -30.21 21.00 8.61
CA ASN A 163 -30.33 22.11 7.68
C ASN A 163 -31.76 22.67 7.56
N LEU A 164 -32.77 21.96 8.08
CA LEU A 164 -34.17 22.37 7.96
C LEU A 164 -34.44 23.82 8.45
N PRO A 165 -33.85 24.31 9.56
CA PRO A 165 -34.03 25.70 9.98
C PRO A 165 -33.62 26.72 8.92
N LEU A 166 -32.54 26.44 8.18
CA LEU A 166 -32.04 27.31 7.13
C LEU A 166 -32.93 27.29 5.89
N LEU A 167 -33.53 26.15 5.56
CA LEU A 167 -34.46 26.08 4.44
C LEU A 167 -35.80 26.74 4.76
N GLU A 168 -36.31 26.65 6.00
CA GLU A 168 -37.48 27.44 6.40
C GLU A 168 -37.18 28.93 6.36
N LEU A 169 -36.00 29.34 6.82
CA LEU A 169 -35.54 30.73 6.70
C LEU A 169 -35.47 31.18 5.22
N ALA A 170 -34.97 30.32 4.33
CA ALA A 170 -34.96 30.59 2.90
C ALA A 170 -36.39 30.81 2.35
N VAL A 171 -37.36 30.01 2.78
CA VAL A 171 -38.77 30.20 2.39
C VAL A 171 -39.30 31.57 2.85
N GLU A 172 -39.04 31.99 4.09
CA GLU A 172 -39.43 33.32 4.58
C GLU A 172 -38.82 34.47 3.76
N ILE A 173 -37.56 34.33 3.37
CA ILE A 173 -36.85 35.31 2.54
C ILE A 173 -37.46 35.36 1.13
N LEU A 174 -37.74 34.21 0.52
CA LEU A 174 -38.36 34.11 -0.81
C LEU A 174 -39.81 34.62 -0.82
N GLU A 175 -40.46 34.60 0.34
CA GLU A 175 -41.79 35.17 0.57
C GLU A 175 -41.76 36.64 1.02
N GLY A 176 -40.58 37.26 1.14
CA GLY A 176 -40.43 38.68 1.49
C GLY A 176 -40.84 39.00 2.92
N ARG A 177 -41.07 37.96 3.74
CA ARG A 177 -41.47 38.05 5.15
C ARG A 177 -40.26 38.33 6.05
N ARG A 178 -39.05 38.12 5.54
CA ARG A 178 -37.79 38.40 6.22
C ARG A 178 -36.72 38.86 5.23
N LYS A 179 -35.85 39.77 5.66
CA LYS A 179 -34.69 40.21 4.88
C LYS A 179 -33.49 39.28 5.12
N ILE A 180 -32.65 39.07 4.11
CA ILE A 180 -31.50 38.18 4.20
C ILE A 180 -30.43 38.69 5.18
N GLU A 181 -30.46 39.97 5.55
CA GLU A 181 -29.59 40.60 6.54
C GLU A 181 -30.06 40.42 8.00
N GLN A 182 -31.29 39.93 8.21
CA GLN A 182 -31.88 39.66 9.53
C GLN A 182 -31.63 38.20 9.98
N LEU A 183 -30.38 37.77 9.87
CA LEU A 183 -29.91 36.41 10.20
C LEU A 183 -29.88 36.23 11.73
N GLY A 184 -30.99 35.78 12.30
CA GLY A 184 -31.08 35.26 13.66
C GLY A 184 -31.53 33.80 13.64
N THR A 185 -31.37 33.08 14.75
CA THR A 185 -31.86 31.70 14.87
C THR A 185 -33.38 31.69 14.63
N PRO A 186 -33.90 30.99 13.60
CA PRO A 186 -35.33 30.95 13.36
C PRO A 186 -36.06 30.30 14.55
N PRO A 187 -37.31 30.69 14.84
CA PRO A 187 -38.10 30.04 15.88
C PRO A 187 -38.24 28.54 15.56
N LEU A 188 -38.20 27.71 16.60
CA LEU A 188 -38.41 26.27 16.49
C LEU A 188 -39.82 26.00 15.96
N SER A 189 -39.95 25.75 14.65
CA SER A 189 -41.19 25.27 14.04
C SER A 189 -41.49 23.83 14.51
N ALA A 190 -42.71 23.35 14.28
CA ALA A 190 -43.04 21.96 14.55
C ALA A 190 -42.19 21.00 13.69
N ALA A 191 -41.89 21.39 12.45
CA ALA A 191 -41.04 20.62 11.56
C ALA A 191 -39.57 20.59 12.04
N ILE A 192 -39.03 21.71 12.53
CA ILE A 192 -37.67 21.74 13.10
C ILE A 192 -37.57 20.87 14.36
N ARG A 193 -38.54 20.95 15.28
CA ARG A 193 -38.56 20.05 16.46
C ARG A 193 -38.58 18.58 16.03
N ARG A 194 -39.35 18.24 14.99
CA ARG A 194 -39.39 16.88 14.44
C ARG A 194 -38.02 16.48 13.88
N ALA A 195 -37.37 17.33 13.11
CA ALA A 195 -36.03 17.11 12.60
C ALA A 195 -34.98 16.88 13.71
N GLU A 196 -35.08 17.63 14.82
CA GLU A 196 -34.16 17.50 15.95
C GLU A 196 -34.28 16.16 16.70
N THR A 197 -35.42 15.46 16.58
CA THR A 197 -35.56 14.09 17.11
C THR A 197 -34.83 13.02 16.28
N MET A 198 -34.37 13.37 15.07
CA MET A 198 -33.74 12.42 14.13
C MET A 198 -32.23 12.25 14.39
N ALA A 199 -31.85 12.03 15.65
CA ALA A 199 -30.47 11.74 16.02
C ALA A 199 -29.97 10.42 15.42
N GLY A 200 -28.67 10.36 15.10
CA GLY A 200 -28.00 9.14 14.67
C GLY A 200 -27.90 8.10 15.80
N ALA A 201 -27.24 6.98 15.53
CA ALA A 201 -27.08 5.88 16.49
C ALA A 201 -26.35 6.31 17.79
N SER A 202 -25.53 7.35 17.72
CA SER A 202 -24.84 7.94 18.87
C SER A 202 -25.72 8.86 19.75
N GLY A 203 -26.99 9.05 19.41
CA GLY A 203 -27.88 10.00 20.08
C GLY A 203 -27.59 11.47 19.77
N LYS A 204 -26.69 11.77 18.82
CA LYS A 204 -26.37 13.12 18.34
C LYS A 204 -26.89 13.34 16.92
N LEU A 205 -27.12 14.61 16.55
CA LEU A 205 -27.43 14.97 15.17
C LEU A 205 -26.22 14.68 14.26
N VAL A 206 -26.48 14.11 13.09
CA VAL A 206 -25.47 13.89 12.06
C VAL A 206 -25.29 15.19 11.28
N GLY A 207 -24.09 15.76 11.34
CA GLY A 207 -23.76 17.01 10.65
C GLY A 207 -23.51 16.81 9.16
N ILE A 208 -23.48 17.92 8.43
CA ILE A 208 -23.11 17.92 7.01
C ILE A 208 -21.63 17.59 6.84
N GLN A 209 -20.79 18.01 7.79
CA GLN A 209 -19.38 17.64 7.83
C GLN A 209 -19.18 16.13 7.98
N ASP A 210 -20.03 15.44 8.75
CA ASP A 210 -19.96 13.98 8.90
C ASP A 210 -20.23 13.26 7.57
N VAL A 211 -21.28 13.71 6.86
CA VAL A 211 -21.66 13.19 5.53
C VAL A 211 -20.53 13.44 4.53
N GLY A 212 -19.93 14.63 4.57
CA GLY A 212 -18.77 14.99 3.74
C GLY A 212 -17.52 14.19 4.03
N ALA A 213 -17.18 14.01 5.30
CA ALA A 213 -16.07 13.17 5.72
C ALA A 213 -16.25 11.73 5.22
N ALA A 214 -17.46 11.17 5.35
CA ALA A 214 -17.74 9.81 4.90
C ALA A 214 -17.59 9.66 3.37
N ALA A 215 -18.11 10.60 2.57
CA ALA A 215 -17.96 10.54 1.11
C ALA A 215 -16.51 10.73 0.67
N ALA A 216 -15.77 11.62 1.33
CA ALA A 216 -14.35 11.83 1.06
C ALA A 216 -13.53 10.57 1.35
N LEU A 217 -13.77 9.91 2.49
CA LEU A 217 -13.14 8.64 2.84
C LEU A 217 -13.51 7.54 1.84
N HIS A 218 -14.77 7.41 1.45
CA HIS A 218 -15.20 6.41 0.48
C HIS A 218 -14.48 6.58 -0.86
N ARG A 219 -14.44 7.82 -1.39
CA ARG A 219 -13.77 8.12 -2.65
C ARG A 219 -12.26 7.84 -2.56
N LEU A 220 -11.62 8.29 -1.47
CA LEU A 220 -10.20 8.04 -1.25
C LEU A 220 -9.89 6.53 -1.20
N GLY A 221 -10.68 5.76 -0.44
CA GLY A 221 -10.51 4.31 -0.31
C GLY A 221 -10.66 3.60 -1.65
N THR A 222 -11.67 3.96 -2.45
CA THR A 222 -11.88 3.40 -3.79
C THR A 222 -10.71 3.69 -4.72
N LEU A 223 -10.23 4.94 -4.75
CA LEU A 223 -9.08 5.33 -5.57
C LEU A 223 -7.79 4.62 -5.15
N GLN A 224 -7.55 4.49 -3.84
CA GLN A 224 -6.42 3.72 -3.32
C GLN A 224 -6.50 2.26 -3.78
N ASN A 225 -7.67 1.61 -3.73
CA ASN A 225 -7.85 0.25 -4.23
C ASN A 225 -7.59 0.17 -5.75
N TRP A 226 -8.14 1.11 -6.51
CA TRP A 226 -7.98 1.20 -7.97
C TRP A 226 -6.52 1.35 -8.40
N SER A 227 -5.74 2.11 -7.63
CA SER A 227 -4.29 2.27 -7.78
C SER A 227 -3.46 1.11 -7.19
N ALA A 228 -4.12 0.05 -6.70
CA ALA A 228 -3.50 -1.11 -6.05
C ALA A 228 -2.79 -0.81 -4.71
N HIS A 229 -3.16 0.29 -4.02
CA HIS A 229 -2.76 0.64 -2.66
C HIS A 229 -3.68 -0.03 -1.62
N HIS A 230 -3.70 -1.36 -1.60
CA HIS A 230 -4.69 -2.13 -0.83
C HIS A 230 -4.61 -1.92 0.69
N ALA A 231 -3.41 -1.80 1.25
CA ALA A 231 -3.23 -1.57 2.70
C ALA A 231 -3.74 -0.18 3.13
N GLU A 232 -3.45 0.87 2.35
CA GLU A 232 -3.97 2.20 2.62
C GLU A 232 -5.49 2.27 2.42
N SER A 233 -6.00 1.60 1.39
CA SER A 233 -7.43 1.48 1.13
C SER A 233 -8.16 0.79 2.29
N GLU A 234 -7.61 -0.31 2.81
CA GLU A 234 -8.14 -1.01 4.00
C GLU A 234 -8.23 -0.05 5.19
N ALA A 235 -7.15 0.68 5.51
CA ALA A 235 -7.14 1.63 6.61
C ALA A 235 -8.19 2.73 6.45
N THR A 236 -8.33 3.28 5.24
CA THR A 236 -9.35 4.28 4.92
C THR A 236 -10.76 3.74 5.08
N PHE A 237 -11.05 2.52 4.59
CA PHE A 237 -12.37 1.91 4.72
C PHE A 237 -12.70 1.46 6.15
N ARG A 238 -11.71 1.05 6.96
CA ARG A 238 -11.92 0.79 8.38
C ARG A 238 -12.30 2.05 9.14
N ARG A 239 -11.66 3.19 8.85
CA ARG A 239 -12.04 4.49 9.41
C ARG A 239 -13.43 4.94 8.98
N LEU A 240 -13.79 4.70 7.72
CA LEU A 240 -15.15 4.96 7.23
C LEU A 240 -16.18 4.08 7.94
N LEU A 241 -15.87 2.79 8.10
CA LEU A 241 -16.73 1.84 8.82
C LEU A 241 -16.96 2.32 10.26
N GLU A 242 -15.91 2.66 11.00
CA GLU A 242 -16.02 3.18 12.37
C GLU A 242 -16.93 4.42 12.44
N LEU A 243 -16.74 5.37 11.51
CA LEU A 243 -17.58 6.57 11.42
C LEU A 243 -19.05 6.21 11.19
N GLN A 244 -19.33 5.29 10.27
CA GLN A 244 -20.69 4.87 9.93
C GLN A 244 -21.36 4.04 11.02
N GLU A 245 -20.63 3.13 11.67
CA GLU A 245 -21.13 2.34 12.80
C GLU A 245 -21.53 3.27 13.96
N ARG A 246 -20.72 4.30 14.23
CA ARG A 246 -20.99 5.31 15.26
C ARG A 246 -22.19 6.21 14.92
N LEU A 247 -22.33 6.63 13.67
CA LEU A 247 -23.35 7.61 13.26
C LEU A 247 -24.68 6.99 12.87
N VAL A 248 -24.66 5.85 12.19
CA VAL A 248 -25.85 5.23 11.56
C VAL A 248 -26.19 3.88 12.20
N GLY A 249 -25.18 3.17 12.73
CA GLY A 249 -25.35 1.89 13.42
C GLY A 249 -24.60 0.74 12.75
N ARG A 250 -24.27 -0.28 13.54
CA ARG A 250 -23.41 -1.41 13.18
C ARG A 250 -23.94 -2.27 12.01
N ASP A 251 -25.25 -2.41 11.92
CA ASP A 251 -25.93 -3.25 10.91
C ASP A 251 -26.61 -2.41 9.81
N SER A 252 -26.16 -1.17 9.64
CA SER A 252 -26.66 -0.28 8.59
C SER A 252 -26.08 -0.62 7.22
N VAL A 253 -26.84 -0.39 6.15
CA VAL A 253 -26.39 -0.59 4.76
C VAL A 253 -25.04 0.09 4.47
N PRO A 254 -24.78 1.35 4.88
CA PRO A 254 -23.48 1.99 4.66
C PRO A 254 -22.32 1.23 5.33
N ALA A 255 -22.52 0.76 6.57
CA ALA A 255 -21.53 -0.07 7.26
C ALA A 255 -21.32 -1.40 6.53
N GLY A 256 -22.38 -2.04 6.03
CA GLY A 256 -22.31 -3.22 5.15
C GLY A 256 -21.46 -2.98 3.89
N VAL A 257 -21.63 -1.82 3.23
CA VAL A 257 -20.86 -1.47 2.02
C VAL A 257 -19.38 -1.34 2.37
N SER A 258 -19.07 -0.61 3.45
CA SER A 258 -17.69 -0.44 3.92
C SER A 258 -17.05 -1.77 4.33
N LEU A 259 -17.79 -2.65 5.01
CA LEU A 259 -17.32 -4.02 5.32
C LEU A 259 -16.93 -4.79 4.06
N GLY A 260 -17.75 -4.75 3.00
CA GLY A 260 -17.42 -5.38 1.74
C GLY A 260 -16.12 -4.85 1.11
N TRP A 261 -15.89 -3.54 1.20
CA TRP A 261 -14.63 -2.93 0.75
C TRP A 261 -13.43 -3.30 1.62
N VAL A 262 -13.59 -3.36 2.96
CA VAL A 262 -12.53 -3.86 3.84
C VAL A 262 -12.21 -5.31 3.48
N ALA A 263 -13.23 -6.16 3.30
CA ALA A 263 -13.06 -7.56 2.93
C ALA A 263 -12.29 -7.74 1.61
N LEU A 264 -12.61 -6.96 0.58
CA LEU A 264 -11.88 -6.97 -0.69
C LEU A 264 -10.40 -6.61 -0.49
N ASN A 265 -10.10 -5.52 0.21
CA ASN A 265 -8.72 -5.05 0.40
C ASN A 265 -7.90 -5.98 1.30
N VAL A 266 -8.54 -6.63 2.27
CA VAL A 266 -7.95 -7.70 3.09
C VAL A 266 -7.64 -8.93 2.21
N ALA A 267 -8.56 -9.31 1.32
CA ALA A 267 -8.34 -10.40 0.37
C ALA A 267 -7.23 -10.10 -0.66
N ASP A 268 -7.11 -8.84 -1.11
CA ASP A 268 -6.04 -8.40 -2.02
C ASP A 268 -4.64 -8.46 -1.37
N GLN A 269 -4.58 -8.63 -0.05
CA GLN A 269 -3.36 -8.86 0.75
C GLN A 269 -3.22 -10.32 1.21
N ASP A 270 -3.93 -11.25 0.56
CA ASP A 270 -3.90 -12.70 0.83
C ASP A 270 -4.39 -13.13 2.23
N ARG A 271 -5.05 -12.22 2.98
CA ARG A 271 -5.66 -12.49 4.30
C ARG A 271 -7.05 -13.09 4.15
N TYR A 272 -7.14 -14.23 3.46
CA TYR A 272 -8.42 -14.79 3.02
C TYR A 272 -9.39 -15.20 4.13
N ALA A 273 -8.89 -15.69 5.27
CA ALA A 273 -9.75 -16.12 6.38
C ALA A 273 -10.46 -14.94 7.05
N GLU A 274 -9.77 -13.82 7.20
CA GLU A 274 -10.35 -12.58 7.73
C GLU A 274 -11.35 -11.97 6.75
N ALA A 275 -11.01 -11.93 5.46
CA ALA A 275 -11.92 -11.46 4.42
C ALA A 275 -13.25 -12.24 4.43
N GLU A 276 -13.21 -13.56 4.63
CA GLU A 276 -14.40 -14.41 4.75
C GLU A 276 -15.32 -13.95 5.89
N GLN A 277 -14.77 -13.69 7.07
CA GLN A 277 -15.55 -13.24 8.23
C GLN A 277 -16.19 -11.87 8.00
N LEU A 278 -15.48 -10.97 7.32
CA LEU A 278 -16.01 -9.66 6.94
C LEU A 278 -17.17 -9.79 5.94
N PHE A 279 -17.06 -10.69 4.96
CA PHE A 279 -18.14 -10.96 4.01
C PHE A 279 -19.37 -11.58 4.68
N LEU A 280 -19.19 -12.55 5.59
CA LEU A 280 -20.30 -13.17 6.34
C LEU A 280 -21.13 -12.13 7.11
N ARG A 281 -20.52 -11.04 7.54
CA ARG A 281 -21.22 -9.91 8.18
C ARG A 281 -21.84 -8.95 7.16
N ALA A 282 -21.15 -8.66 6.06
CA ALA A 282 -21.61 -7.68 5.05
C ALA A 282 -22.80 -8.18 4.22
N GLU A 283 -22.76 -9.44 3.76
CA GLU A 283 -23.73 -10.01 2.83
C GLU A 283 -25.20 -9.92 3.28
N PRO A 284 -25.59 -10.33 4.51
CA PRO A 284 -26.99 -10.26 4.93
C PRO A 284 -27.52 -8.81 4.98
N ILE A 285 -26.66 -7.86 5.37
CA ILE A 285 -26.99 -6.42 5.39
C ILE A 285 -27.24 -5.93 3.96
N LEU A 286 -26.32 -6.24 3.04
CA LEU A 286 -26.37 -5.76 1.67
C LEU A 286 -27.46 -6.43 0.83
N LYS A 287 -27.79 -7.69 1.13
CA LYS A 287 -28.92 -8.40 0.51
C LYS A 287 -30.26 -7.73 0.79
N ALA A 288 -30.38 -7.08 1.95
CA ALA A 288 -31.56 -6.30 2.34
C ALA A 288 -31.54 -4.85 1.81
N SER A 289 -30.46 -4.41 1.14
CA SER A 289 -30.34 -3.05 0.62
C SER A 289 -31.34 -2.77 -0.51
N PHE A 290 -31.95 -1.58 -0.46
CA PHE A 290 -32.78 -1.06 -1.55
C PHE A 290 -31.96 -0.55 -2.74
N ASN A 291 -30.66 -0.27 -2.54
CA ASN A 291 -29.77 0.09 -3.63
C ASN A 291 -29.42 -1.15 -4.45
N ILE A 292 -29.78 -1.09 -5.73
CA ILE A 292 -29.67 -2.22 -6.66
C ILE A 292 -28.23 -2.64 -6.94
N ASP A 293 -27.24 -1.80 -6.62
CA ASP A 293 -25.82 -2.07 -6.87
C ASP A 293 -25.13 -2.75 -5.69
N ASP A 294 -25.70 -2.71 -4.48
CA ASP A 294 -25.00 -3.11 -3.25
C ASP A 294 -24.78 -4.62 -3.13
N TYR A 295 -25.83 -5.42 -3.28
CA TYR A 295 -25.73 -6.89 -3.22
C TYR A 295 -24.91 -7.46 -4.39
N PRO A 296 -25.13 -7.05 -5.66
CA PRO A 296 -24.26 -7.45 -6.76
C PRO A 296 -22.78 -7.09 -6.54
N ARG A 297 -22.48 -5.93 -5.94
CA ARG A 297 -21.09 -5.53 -5.65
C ARG A 297 -20.40 -6.53 -4.72
N VAL A 298 -21.05 -6.93 -3.62
CA VAL A 298 -20.44 -7.88 -2.67
C VAL A 298 -20.29 -9.28 -3.29
N LEU A 299 -21.25 -9.74 -4.10
CA LEU A 299 -21.12 -10.98 -4.86
C LEU A 299 -19.93 -10.94 -5.84
N THR A 300 -19.71 -9.80 -6.51
CA THR A 300 -18.52 -9.62 -7.35
C THR A 300 -17.23 -9.67 -6.54
N PHE A 301 -17.18 -9.07 -5.34
CA PHE A 301 -16.03 -9.20 -4.44
C PHE A 301 -15.79 -10.65 -3.99
N ARG A 302 -16.86 -11.41 -3.71
CA ARG A 302 -16.78 -12.86 -3.44
C ARG A 302 -16.20 -13.64 -4.61
N SER A 303 -16.61 -13.32 -5.83
CA SER A 303 -16.01 -13.91 -7.04
C SER A 303 -14.50 -13.66 -7.11
N ILE A 304 -14.05 -12.43 -6.84
CA ILE A 304 -12.63 -12.08 -6.83
C ILE A 304 -11.86 -12.88 -5.78
N LEU A 305 -12.40 -13.01 -4.56
CA LEU A 305 -11.82 -13.80 -3.47
C LEU A 305 -11.66 -15.28 -3.88
N GLU A 306 -12.72 -15.91 -4.36
CA GLU A 306 -12.70 -17.32 -4.75
C GLU A 306 -11.76 -17.58 -5.93
N ARG A 307 -11.71 -16.65 -6.91
CA ARG A 307 -10.76 -16.72 -8.02
C ARG A 307 -9.32 -16.68 -7.54
N ARG A 308 -9.00 -15.83 -6.54
CA ARG A 308 -7.65 -15.74 -5.95
C ARG A 308 -7.28 -17.01 -5.17
N ARG A 309 -8.24 -17.65 -4.49
CA ARG A 309 -8.07 -18.97 -3.85
C ARG A 309 -7.90 -20.12 -4.84
N GLY A 310 -8.21 -19.89 -6.12
CA GLY A 310 -8.19 -20.93 -7.18
C GLY A 310 -9.52 -21.68 -7.35
N ASN A 311 -10.57 -21.31 -6.62
CA ASN A 311 -11.90 -21.91 -6.67
C ASN A 311 -12.72 -21.34 -7.84
N LEU A 312 -12.28 -21.60 -9.07
CA LEU A 312 -12.80 -20.93 -10.27
C LEU A 312 -14.30 -21.17 -10.53
N ASP A 313 -14.81 -22.37 -10.27
CA ASP A 313 -16.24 -22.66 -10.46
C ASP A 313 -17.13 -21.88 -9.49
N GLN A 314 -16.72 -21.80 -8.22
CA GLN A 314 -17.43 -21.01 -7.21
C GLN A 314 -17.35 -19.52 -7.54
N ALA A 315 -16.19 -19.06 -8.00
CA ALA A 315 -16.00 -17.69 -8.46
C ALA A 315 -16.93 -17.32 -9.62
N LEU A 316 -17.09 -18.23 -10.60
CA LEU A 316 -17.99 -18.02 -11.74
C LEU A 316 -19.45 -17.90 -11.28
N ARG A 317 -19.90 -18.79 -10.38
CA ARG A 317 -21.26 -18.76 -9.84
C ARG A 317 -21.59 -17.43 -9.18
N PHE A 318 -20.70 -16.93 -8.32
CA PHE A 318 -20.88 -15.63 -7.67
C PHE A 318 -20.94 -14.48 -8.68
N ALA A 319 -20.07 -14.47 -9.70
CA ALA A 319 -20.08 -13.42 -10.72
C ALA A 319 -21.35 -13.45 -11.57
N GLU A 320 -21.80 -14.62 -12.01
CA GLU A 320 -23.04 -14.76 -12.78
C GLU A 320 -24.28 -14.40 -11.95
N GLU A 321 -24.29 -14.74 -10.66
CA GLU A 321 -25.34 -14.31 -9.72
C GLU A 321 -25.39 -12.80 -9.59
N ALA A 322 -24.24 -12.14 -9.47
CA ALA A 322 -24.15 -10.68 -9.45
C ALA A 322 -24.73 -10.05 -10.73
N VAL A 323 -24.39 -10.60 -11.91
CA VAL A 323 -24.94 -10.15 -13.20
C VAL A 323 -26.46 -10.32 -13.20
N ARG A 324 -27.00 -11.50 -12.85
CA ARG A 324 -28.45 -11.76 -12.83
C ARG A 324 -29.21 -10.77 -11.94
N HIS A 325 -28.73 -10.52 -10.73
CA HIS A 325 -29.38 -9.57 -9.81
C HIS A 325 -29.41 -8.15 -10.37
N ARG A 326 -28.36 -7.74 -11.08
CA ARG A 326 -28.24 -6.38 -11.60
C ARG A 326 -28.97 -6.18 -12.92
N GLU A 327 -28.97 -7.20 -13.77
CA GLU A 327 -29.53 -7.17 -15.13
C GLU A 327 -31.04 -7.03 -15.13
N VAL A 328 -31.74 -7.75 -14.22
CA VAL A 328 -33.20 -7.64 -14.04
C VAL A 328 -33.67 -6.21 -13.81
N ARG A 329 -32.82 -5.35 -13.21
CA ARG A 329 -33.17 -3.99 -12.80
C ARG A 329 -32.62 -2.90 -13.73
N GLY A 330 -31.83 -3.25 -14.75
CA GLY A 330 -31.24 -2.27 -15.66
C GLY A 330 -30.21 -2.86 -16.61
N PRO A 331 -30.62 -3.57 -17.68
CA PRO A 331 -29.75 -4.36 -18.56
C PRO A 331 -28.77 -3.50 -19.40
N GLU A 332 -29.05 -2.21 -19.56
CA GLU A 332 -28.25 -1.29 -20.38
C GLU A 332 -27.37 -0.34 -19.54
N SER A 333 -27.29 -0.53 -18.23
CA SER A 333 -26.57 0.35 -17.31
C SER A 333 -25.06 0.09 -17.32
N SER A 334 -24.24 1.15 -17.32
CA SER A 334 -22.78 1.03 -17.18
C SER A 334 -22.35 0.32 -15.89
N GLY A 335 -23.18 0.33 -14.83
CA GLY A 335 -22.93 -0.39 -13.58
C GLY A 335 -22.82 -1.91 -13.73
N LEU A 336 -23.36 -2.48 -14.82
CA LEU A 336 -23.19 -3.91 -15.15
C LEU A 336 -21.77 -4.28 -15.57
N ALA A 337 -20.95 -3.32 -15.99
CA ALA A 337 -19.60 -3.60 -16.44
C ALA A 337 -18.74 -4.24 -15.34
N PHE A 338 -18.97 -3.89 -14.06
CA PHE A 338 -18.23 -4.50 -12.95
C PHE A 338 -18.53 -6.00 -12.77
N PRO A 339 -19.79 -6.45 -12.53
CA PRO A 339 -20.04 -7.88 -12.39
C PRO A 339 -19.71 -8.67 -13.67
N ILE A 340 -19.92 -8.08 -14.87
CA ILE A 340 -19.55 -8.74 -16.14
C ILE A 340 -18.03 -8.91 -16.26
N SER A 341 -17.22 -7.95 -15.81
CA SER A 341 -15.77 -8.09 -15.85
C SER A 341 -15.27 -9.26 -14.99
N ALA A 342 -15.90 -9.52 -13.84
CA ALA A 342 -15.57 -10.68 -13.02
C ALA A 342 -15.90 -12.00 -13.73
N VAL A 343 -17.03 -12.10 -14.44
CA VAL A 343 -17.35 -13.26 -15.28
C VAL A 343 -16.26 -13.47 -16.34
N ALA A 344 -15.91 -12.41 -17.09
CA ALA A 344 -14.90 -12.48 -18.13
C ALA A 344 -13.52 -12.91 -17.59
N MET A 345 -13.09 -12.36 -16.44
CA MET A 345 -11.84 -12.76 -15.80
C MET A 345 -11.83 -14.23 -15.40
N VAL A 346 -12.94 -14.76 -14.87
CA VAL A 346 -13.02 -16.17 -14.48
C VAL A 346 -13.06 -17.08 -15.71
N GLN A 347 -13.81 -16.71 -16.76
CA GLN A 347 -13.81 -17.43 -18.04
C GLN A 347 -12.42 -17.50 -18.67
N TRP A 348 -11.66 -16.39 -18.67
CA TRP A 348 -10.27 -16.38 -19.13
C TRP A 348 -9.38 -17.34 -18.32
N ARG A 349 -9.50 -17.34 -16.98
CA ARG A 349 -8.77 -18.28 -16.11
C ARG A 349 -9.14 -19.74 -16.35
N LEU A 350 -10.40 -20.01 -16.72
CA LEU A 350 -10.91 -21.32 -17.14
C LEU A 350 -10.53 -21.68 -18.59
N LYS A 351 -9.79 -20.81 -19.30
CA LYS A 351 -9.41 -20.96 -20.72
C LYS A 351 -10.60 -21.03 -21.69
N ARG A 352 -11.75 -20.45 -21.32
CA ARG A 352 -12.92 -20.25 -22.20
C ARG A 352 -12.78 -18.92 -22.97
N LEU A 353 -11.80 -18.86 -23.88
CA LEU A 353 -11.32 -17.60 -24.45
C LEU A 353 -12.40 -16.86 -25.28
N ASP A 354 -13.15 -17.56 -26.13
CA ASP A 354 -14.20 -16.94 -26.97
C ASP A 354 -15.40 -16.42 -26.14
N GLU A 355 -15.70 -17.07 -25.03
CA GLU A 355 -16.69 -16.58 -24.07
C GLU A 355 -16.16 -15.34 -23.33
N ALA A 356 -14.91 -15.39 -22.88
CA ALA A 356 -14.26 -14.28 -22.18
C ALA A 356 -14.18 -13.03 -23.07
N GLU A 357 -13.82 -13.19 -24.35
CA GLU A 357 -13.74 -12.10 -25.32
C GLU A 357 -15.12 -11.46 -25.54
N ARG A 358 -16.15 -12.26 -25.85
CA ARG A 358 -17.52 -11.74 -26.04
C ARG A 358 -18.04 -11.03 -24.79
N THR A 359 -17.79 -11.59 -23.62
CA THR A 359 -18.20 -11.03 -22.33
C THR A 359 -17.46 -9.70 -22.04
N THR A 360 -16.16 -9.64 -22.35
CA THR A 360 -15.35 -8.42 -22.22
C THR A 360 -15.83 -7.31 -23.15
N ASN A 361 -16.09 -7.64 -24.42
CA ASN A 361 -16.60 -6.70 -25.41
C ASN A 361 -17.99 -6.16 -25.04
N ARG A 362 -18.86 -7.02 -24.47
CA ARG A 362 -20.15 -6.59 -23.92
C ARG A 362 -19.98 -5.55 -22.81
N ALA A 363 -19.06 -5.78 -21.87
CA ALA A 363 -18.79 -4.82 -20.80
C ALA A 363 -18.25 -3.49 -21.34
N LEU A 364 -17.31 -3.53 -22.29
CA LEU A 364 -16.77 -2.32 -22.93
C LEU A 364 -17.86 -1.50 -23.63
N ALA A 365 -18.78 -2.15 -24.35
CA ALA A 365 -19.89 -1.48 -25.02
C ALA A 365 -20.83 -0.75 -24.03
N LEU A 366 -20.99 -1.27 -22.81
CA LEU A 366 -21.77 -0.59 -21.75
C LEU A 366 -21.06 0.65 -21.21
N LEU A 367 -19.72 0.67 -21.22
CA LEU A 367 -18.89 1.78 -20.72
C LEU A 367 -18.74 2.91 -21.74
N ASP A 368 -18.82 2.59 -23.03
CA ASP A 368 -18.76 3.58 -24.12
C ASP A 368 -20.01 4.48 -24.15
N LYS A 369 -21.12 4.06 -23.53
CA LYS A 369 -22.33 4.87 -23.43
C LYS A 369 -22.11 6.10 -22.53
N PRO A 370 -22.63 7.28 -22.90
CA PRO A 370 -22.58 8.46 -22.05
C PRO A 370 -23.26 8.20 -20.69
N GLY A 371 -22.66 8.67 -19.60
CA GLY A 371 -23.17 8.45 -18.25
C GLY A 371 -22.44 9.29 -17.20
N GLY A 372 -23.10 9.50 -16.05
CA GLY A 372 -22.66 10.44 -15.01
C GLY A 372 -21.40 10.04 -14.24
N ASP A 373 -21.09 8.74 -14.13
CA ASP A 373 -19.89 8.27 -13.42
C ASP A 373 -18.71 8.07 -14.38
N VAL A 374 -18.08 9.18 -14.75
CA VAL A 374 -16.96 9.20 -15.72
C VAL A 374 -15.73 8.48 -15.16
N GLU A 375 -15.44 8.62 -13.86
CA GLU A 375 -14.29 7.98 -13.20
C GLU A 375 -14.42 6.46 -13.21
N PHE A 376 -15.59 5.93 -12.81
CA PHE A 376 -15.88 4.50 -12.88
C PHE A 376 -15.73 3.96 -14.31
N ARG A 377 -16.28 4.66 -15.30
CA ARG A 377 -16.23 4.22 -16.70
C ARG A 377 -14.81 4.19 -17.23
N LEU A 378 -14.03 5.25 -16.98
CA LEU A 378 -12.63 5.32 -17.34
C LEU A 378 -11.82 4.18 -16.74
N TRP A 379 -12.00 3.93 -15.44
CA TRP A 379 -11.27 2.91 -14.72
C TRP A 379 -11.56 1.52 -15.30
N TRP A 380 -12.85 1.13 -15.39
CA TRP A 380 -13.23 -0.18 -15.92
C TRP A 380 -12.87 -0.36 -17.39
N ALA A 381 -12.92 0.70 -18.20
CA ALA A 381 -12.50 0.61 -19.60
C ALA A 381 -11.00 0.29 -19.70
N GLY A 382 -10.16 0.89 -18.85
CA GLY A 382 -8.74 0.56 -18.78
C GLY A 382 -8.48 -0.89 -18.38
N GLU A 383 -9.15 -1.36 -17.31
CA GLU A 383 -9.01 -2.75 -16.84
C GLU A 383 -9.50 -3.79 -17.86
N LEU A 384 -10.64 -3.54 -18.51
CA LEU A 384 -11.21 -4.45 -19.52
C LEU A 384 -10.39 -4.49 -20.81
N GLN A 385 -9.80 -3.36 -21.24
CA GLN A 385 -8.89 -3.35 -22.38
C GLN A 385 -7.62 -4.16 -22.08
N ASN A 386 -7.09 -4.08 -20.86
CA ASN A 386 -5.96 -4.92 -20.47
C ASN A 386 -6.34 -6.40 -20.39
N LEU A 387 -7.54 -6.74 -19.89
CA LEU A 387 -8.05 -8.12 -19.90
C LEU A 387 -8.23 -8.64 -21.34
N LEU A 388 -8.77 -7.81 -22.23
CA LEU A 388 -8.93 -8.15 -23.65
C LEU A 388 -7.57 -8.44 -24.30
N GLY A 389 -6.54 -7.65 -23.97
CA GLY A 389 -5.17 -7.90 -24.41
C GLY A 389 -4.65 -9.27 -23.96
N LEU A 390 -4.84 -9.63 -22.69
CA LEU A 390 -4.47 -10.96 -22.17
C LEU A 390 -5.23 -12.10 -22.85
N ILE A 391 -6.51 -11.90 -23.16
CA ILE A 391 -7.34 -12.90 -23.86
C ILE A 391 -6.84 -13.09 -25.30
N HIS A 392 -6.64 -12.00 -26.05
CA HIS A 392 -6.14 -12.01 -27.42
C HIS A 392 -4.77 -12.65 -27.50
N GLU A 393 -3.90 -12.38 -26.54
CA GLU A 393 -2.60 -13.00 -26.48
C GLU A 393 -2.66 -14.51 -26.22
N ASP A 394 -3.51 -14.98 -25.31
CA ASP A 394 -3.75 -16.42 -25.09
C ASP A 394 -4.35 -17.08 -26.35
N GLN A 395 -5.09 -16.33 -27.18
CA GLN A 395 -5.57 -16.75 -28.51
C GLN A 395 -4.48 -16.63 -29.60
N LYS A 396 -3.30 -16.07 -29.29
CA LYS A 396 -2.19 -15.77 -30.21
C LYS A 396 -2.48 -14.69 -31.26
N LEU A 397 -3.45 -13.81 -30.97
CA LEU A 397 -3.81 -12.62 -31.75
C LEU A 397 -2.98 -11.42 -31.27
N TYR A 398 -1.68 -11.43 -31.56
CA TYR A 398 -0.74 -10.50 -30.93
C TYR A 398 -0.92 -9.03 -31.34
N ALA A 399 -1.32 -8.76 -32.59
CA ALA A 399 -1.58 -7.39 -33.06
C ALA A 399 -2.80 -6.78 -32.35
N GLU A 400 -3.85 -7.57 -32.18
CA GLU A 400 -5.07 -7.21 -31.44
C GLU A 400 -4.76 -7.04 -29.95
N ALA A 401 -3.95 -7.93 -29.37
CA ALA A 401 -3.49 -7.85 -27.99
C ALA A 401 -2.73 -6.55 -27.73
N ARG A 402 -1.78 -6.20 -28.61
CA ARG A 402 -0.99 -4.94 -28.53
C ARG A 402 -1.92 -3.73 -28.52
N LYS A 403 -2.85 -3.67 -29.48
CA LYS A 403 -3.83 -2.57 -29.58
C LYS A 403 -4.69 -2.46 -28.32
N ALA A 404 -5.10 -3.58 -27.74
CA ALA A 404 -5.87 -3.60 -26.51
C ALA A 404 -5.04 -3.12 -25.30
N PHE A 405 -3.79 -3.59 -25.15
CA PHE A 405 -2.89 -3.13 -24.09
C PHE A 405 -2.55 -1.64 -24.21
N GLU A 406 -2.27 -1.12 -25.40
CA GLU A 406 -2.00 0.31 -25.63
C GLU A 406 -3.21 1.18 -25.27
N LYS A 407 -4.42 0.76 -25.66
CA LYS A 407 -5.67 1.42 -25.24
C LYS A 407 -5.84 1.38 -23.72
N GLY A 408 -5.58 0.23 -23.10
CA GLY A 408 -5.63 0.06 -21.65
C GLY A 408 -4.65 0.98 -20.92
N LEU A 409 -3.39 1.03 -21.37
CA LEU A 409 -2.34 1.90 -20.84
C LEU A 409 -2.73 3.38 -20.95
N ALA A 410 -3.25 3.81 -22.11
CA ALA A 410 -3.69 5.19 -22.30
C ALA A 410 -4.82 5.59 -21.32
N ARG A 411 -5.81 4.70 -21.11
CA ARG A 411 -6.90 4.91 -20.15
C ARG A 411 -6.40 4.95 -18.70
N ARG A 412 -5.52 4.02 -18.33
CA ARG A 412 -4.93 3.95 -16.98
C ARG A 412 -4.07 5.19 -16.68
N ARG A 413 -3.22 5.63 -17.61
CA ARG A 413 -2.42 6.86 -17.46
C ARG A 413 -3.27 8.12 -17.37
N MET A 414 -4.36 8.19 -18.14
CA MET A 414 -5.27 9.33 -18.08
C MET A 414 -5.84 9.51 -16.67
N LEU A 415 -6.26 8.43 -16.01
CA LEU A 415 -6.90 8.49 -14.69
C LEU A 415 -5.89 8.54 -13.53
N LEU A 416 -4.81 7.74 -13.61
CA LEU A 416 -3.92 7.43 -12.48
C LEU A 416 -2.46 7.84 -12.74
N GLY A 417 -2.13 8.33 -13.94
CA GLY A 417 -0.76 8.66 -14.33
C GLY A 417 0.14 7.44 -14.39
N ASP A 418 1.44 7.68 -14.24
CA ASP A 418 2.44 6.64 -14.07
C ASP A 418 2.29 5.99 -12.69
N SER A 419 1.54 4.89 -12.68
CA SER A 419 1.09 4.15 -11.50
C SER A 419 1.38 2.67 -11.66
N VAL A 420 1.11 1.88 -10.60
CA VAL A 420 1.18 0.41 -10.63
C VAL A 420 0.44 -0.18 -11.83
N ARG A 421 -0.71 0.40 -12.21
CA ARG A 421 -1.53 -0.07 -13.33
C ARG A 421 -0.90 0.22 -14.69
N ALA A 422 -0.26 1.38 -14.84
CA ALA A 422 0.49 1.70 -16.06
C ALA A 422 1.73 0.81 -16.18
N TRP A 423 2.42 0.56 -15.07
CA TRP A 423 3.51 -0.40 -14.98
C TRP A 423 3.08 -1.80 -15.42
N ASP A 424 1.96 -2.33 -14.92
CA ASP A 424 1.44 -3.65 -15.31
C ASP A 424 1.23 -3.73 -16.85
N SER A 425 0.61 -2.71 -17.47
CA SER A 425 0.39 -2.70 -18.92
C SER A 425 1.69 -2.64 -19.73
N LEU A 426 2.70 -1.90 -19.26
CA LEU A 426 4.00 -1.82 -19.91
C LEU A 426 4.77 -3.15 -19.81
N GLN A 427 4.64 -3.86 -18.69
CA GLN A 427 5.20 -5.21 -18.55
C GLN A 427 4.57 -6.18 -19.55
N GLU A 428 3.24 -6.13 -19.74
CA GLU A 428 2.57 -6.97 -20.74
C GLU A 428 2.96 -6.60 -22.16
N LEU A 429 3.08 -5.31 -22.49
CA LEU A 429 3.57 -4.86 -23.80
C LEU A 429 5.00 -5.32 -24.08
N GLY A 430 5.89 -5.19 -23.09
CA GLY A 430 7.27 -5.65 -23.20
C GLY A 430 7.34 -7.16 -23.43
N ARG A 431 6.49 -7.92 -22.73
CA ARG A 431 6.41 -9.38 -22.89
C ARG A 431 5.84 -9.78 -24.24
N LEU A 432 4.79 -9.11 -24.72
CA LEU A 432 4.20 -9.32 -26.04
C LEU A 432 5.20 -9.03 -27.16
N SER A 433 5.92 -7.90 -27.08
CA SER A 433 6.98 -7.55 -28.04
C SER A 433 8.07 -8.63 -28.10
N ARG A 434 8.43 -9.26 -26.96
CA ARG A 434 9.37 -10.40 -26.98
C ARG A 434 8.81 -11.61 -27.72
N ILE A 435 7.53 -11.93 -27.54
CA ILE A 435 6.89 -13.06 -28.23
C ILE A 435 6.89 -12.84 -29.75
N GLU A 436 6.71 -11.59 -30.19
CA GLU A 436 6.78 -11.20 -31.61
C GLU A 436 8.21 -11.10 -32.15
N GLY A 437 9.23 -11.16 -31.28
CA GLY A 437 10.65 -11.03 -31.65
C GLY A 437 11.14 -9.58 -31.80
N ASP A 438 10.31 -8.59 -31.46
CA ASP A 438 10.65 -7.17 -31.50
C ASP A 438 11.34 -6.71 -30.21
N ARG A 439 12.66 -6.92 -30.15
CA ARG A 439 13.47 -6.56 -28.98
C ARG A 439 13.51 -5.05 -28.71
N ALA A 440 13.43 -4.22 -29.74
CA ALA A 440 13.50 -2.78 -29.59
C ALA A 440 12.28 -2.24 -28.83
N HIS A 441 11.07 -2.60 -29.27
CA HIS A 441 9.84 -2.23 -28.56
C HIS A 441 9.74 -2.91 -27.19
N ALA A 442 10.26 -4.13 -27.04
CA ALA A 442 10.31 -4.78 -25.73
C ALA A 442 11.16 -3.96 -24.73
N LEU A 443 12.37 -3.55 -25.13
CA LEU A 443 13.24 -2.73 -24.29
C LEU A 443 12.62 -1.37 -23.97
N ASP A 444 11.96 -0.72 -24.93
CA ASP A 444 11.29 0.56 -24.68
C ASP A 444 10.21 0.42 -23.60
N ALA A 445 9.33 -0.58 -23.74
CA ALA A 445 8.26 -0.84 -22.76
C ALA A 445 8.83 -1.17 -21.37
N TYR A 446 9.85 -2.04 -21.28
CA TYR A 446 10.48 -2.36 -20.00
C TYR A 446 11.23 -1.19 -19.37
N ARG A 447 11.87 -0.32 -20.17
CA ARG A 447 12.53 0.90 -19.67
C ARG A 447 11.51 1.89 -19.11
N GLN A 448 10.38 2.08 -19.78
CA GLN A 448 9.28 2.88 -19.25
C GLN A 448 8.77 2.28 -17.92
N ALA A 449 8.54 0.97 -17.86
CA ALA A 449 8.12 0.31 -16.63
C ALA A 449 9.15 0.49 -15.49
N ALA A 450 10.44 0.33 -15.79
CA ALA A 450 11.52 0.53 -14.83
C ALA A 450 11.60 1.97 -14.30
N ASP A 451 11.31 2.97 -15.13
CA ASP A 451 11.26 4.38 -14.71
C ASP A 451 10.08 4.65 -13.75
N ILE A 452 8.88 4.11 -14.05
CA ILE A 452 7.73 4.17 -13.13
C ILE A 452 8.11 3.51 -11.80
N GLN A 453 8.67 2.30 -11.82
CA GLN A 453 9.06 1.56 -10.61
C GLN A 453 10.13 2.28 -9.77
N ARG A 454 10.99 3.09 -10.41
CA ARG A 454 11.97 3.92 -9.71
C ARG A 454 11.34 5.12 -9.02
N LYS A 455 10.36 5.78 -9.65
CA LYS A 455 9.76 7.03 -9.17
C LYS A 455 8.61 6.79 -8.20
N ASP A 456 7.76 5.79 -8.49
CA ASP A 456 6.56 5.48 -7.73
C ASP A 456 6.87 4.43 -6.65
N ARG A 457 6.83 4.85 -5.37
CA ARG A 457 7.10 3.97 -4.21
C ARG A 457 6.19 2.73 -4.19
N PRO A 458 4.86 2.84 -4.37
CA PRO A 458 3.97 1.67 -4.39
C PRO A 458 4.34 0.66 -5.49
N THR A 459 4.67 1.13 -6.70
CA THR A 459 5.16 0.26 -7.78
C THR A 459 6.47 -0.42 -7.40
N ARG A 460 7.39 0.32 -6.76
CA ARG A 460 8.66 -0.22 -6.25
C ARG A 460 8.44 -1.37 -5.26
N ASP A 461 7.52 -1.20 -4.31
CA ASP A 461 7.24 -2.19 -3.26
C ASP A 461 6.51 -3.43 -3.81
N ARG A 462 5.85 -3.33 -4.97
CA ARG A 462 5.23 -4.45 -5.69
C ARG A 462 6.22 -5.23 -6.57
N GLY A 463 7.35 -4.64 -6.95
CA GLY A 463 8.35 -5.27 -7.81
C GLY A 463 8.81 -6.63 -7.28
N ARG A 464 8.66 -7.70 -8.09
CA ARG A 464 9.14 -9.06 -7.78
C ARG A 464 10.21 -9.49 -8.77
N PRO A 465 11.16 -10.37 -8.37
CA PRO A 465 12.23 -10.84 -9.26
C PRO A 465 11.72 -11.38 -10.60
N ASP A 466 10.63 -12.14 -10.59
CA ASP A 466 10.03 -12.71 -11.80
C ASP A 466 9.54 -11.65 -12.81
N GLY A 467 9.10 -10.48 -12.33
CA GLY A 467 8.64 -9.38 -13.18
C GLY A 467 9.78 -8.72 -13.97
N THR A 468 11.04 -8.92 -13.57
CA THR A 468 12.22 -8.34 -14.22
C THR A 468 12.87 -9.30 -15.22
N VAL A 469 12.47 -10.58 -15.22
CA VAL A 469 13.03 -11.61 -16.12
C VAL A 469 12.90 -11.21 -17.59
N GLY A 470 11.73 -10.73 -17.99
CA GLY A 470 11.48 -10.30 -19.37
C GLY A 470 12.49 -9.25 -19.83
N TYR A 471 12.72 -8.24 -19.00
CA TYR A 471 13.67 -7.17 -19.27
C TYR A 471 15.12 -7.66 -19.32
N LEU A 472 15.54 -8.47 -18.33
CA LEU A 472 16.91 -9.00 -18.28
C LEU A 472 17.22 -9.92 -19.46
N GLU A 473 16.29 -10.81 -19.83
CA GLU A 473 16.49 -11.68 -20.98
C GLU A 473 16.61 -10.87 -22.27
N THR A 474 15.78 -9.84 -22.49
CA THR A 474 15.91 -8.96 -23.66
C THR A 474 17.24 -8.22 -23.68
N LEU A 475 17.71 -7.69 -22.54
CA LEU A 475 19.02 -7.02 -22.44
C LEU A 475 20.18 -7.97 -22.76
N LEU A 476 20.13 -9.21 -22.25
CA LEU A 476 21.18 -10.21 -22.50
C LEU A 476 21.20 -10.68 -23.96
N GLU A 477 20.02 -10.89 -24.56
CA GLU A 477 19.88 -11.23 -25.97
C GLU A 477 20.41 -10.10 -26.88
N GLU A 478 20.07 -8.84 -26.56
CA GLU A 478 20.55 -7.69 -27.31
C GLU A 478 22.07 -7.49 -27.15
N ALA A 479 22.60 -7.70 -25.95
CA ALA A 479 24.04 -7.62 -25.70
C ALA A 479 24.83 -8.73 -26.40
N ALA A 480 24.21 -9.88 -26.66
CA ALA A 480 24.79 -10.94 -27.47
C ALA A 480 24.77 -10.61 -28.97
N ALA A 481 23.72 -9.92 -29.44
CA ALA A 481 23.59 -9.50 -30.83
C ALA A 481 24.46 -8.28 -31.19
N SER A 482 24.73 -7.40 -30.21
CA SER A 482 25.36 -6.09 -30.40
C SER A 482 26.61 -5.93 -29.51
N PRO A 483 27.77 -6.53 -29.84
CA PRO A 483 28.96 -6.51 -28.99
C PRO A 483 29.46 -5.12 -28.60
N GLY A 484 29.32 -4.13 -29.50
CA GLY A 484 29.71 -2.73 -29.23
C GLY A 484 28.85 -2.03 -28.16
N ALA A 485 27.65 -2.54 -27.87
CA ALA A 485 26.75 -2.02 -26.84
C ALA A 485 26.75 -2.89 -25.57
N ARG A 486 27.51 -3.99 -25.54
CA ARG A 486 27.47 -5.01 -24.49
C ARG A 486 27.66 -4.41 -23.10
N ASP A 487 28.70 -3.60 -22.89
CA ASP A 487 29.01 -3.05 -21.56
C ASP A 487 27.89 -2.14 -21.03
N ALA A 488 27.31 -1.31 -21.91
CA ALA A 488 26.19 -0.43 -21.55
C ALA A 488 24.94 -1.26 -21.19
N LEU A 489 24.65 -2.32 -21.95
CA LEU A 489 23.51 -3.21 -21.70
C LEU A 489 23.70 -4.07 -20.43
N MET A 490 24.92 -4.50 -20.12
CA MET A 490 25.21 -5.20 -18.85
C MET A 490 25.09 -4.27 -17.65
N ALA A 491 25.54 -3.01 -17.77
CA ALA A 491 25.34 -1.99 -16.75
C ALA A 491 23.84 -1.67 -16.54
N GLU A 492 23.06 -1.64 -17.62
CA GLU A 492 21.60 -1.50 -17.56
C GLU A 492 20.93 -2.71 -16.89
N ALA A 493 21.36 -3.94 -17.22
CA ALA A 493 20.86 -5.16 -16.59
C ALA A 493 21.14 -5.18 -15.08
N PHE A 494 22.32 -4.70 -14.67
CA PHE A 494 22.65 -4.54 -13.25
C PHE A 494 21.77 -3.53 -12.53
N LEU A 495 21.39 -2.42 -13.19
CA LEU A 495 20.42 -1.47 -12.64
C LEU A 495 19.02 -2.08 -12.53
N ALA A 496 18.58 -2.79 -13.56
CA ALA A 496 17.27 -3.45 -13.59
C ALA A 496 17.13 -4.50 -12.47
N ALA A 497 18.18 -5.27 -12.20
CA ALA A 497 18.20 -6.31 -11.17
C ALA A 497 18.04 -5.77 -9.73
N GLN A 498 18.26 -4.47 -9.51
CA GLN A 498 18.10 -3.82 -8.21
C GLN A 498 16.67 -3.29 -7.98
N LEU A 499 15.80 -3.31 -8.98
CA LEU A 499 14.44 -2.77 -8.89
C LEU A 499 13.47 -3.63 -8.06
N PRO A 500 13.49 -4.97 -8.15
CA PRO A 500 12.65 -5.81 -7.31
C PRO A 500 12.96 -5.67 -5.82
N ARG A 501 11.92 -5.78 -4.98
CA ARG A 501 12.05 -5.87 -3.52
C ARG A 501 11.33 -7.12 -3.01
N GLY A 502 11.98 -7.87 -2.12
CA GLY A 502 11.34 -8.97 -1.39
C GLY A 502 10.13 -8.45 -0.59
N SER A 503 9.06 -9.23 -0.51
CA SER A 503 7.81 -8.80 0.14
C SER A 503 7.99 -8.55 1.64
N GLU A 504 8.82 -9.36 2.30
CA GLU A 504 9.10 -9.24 3.73
C GLU A 504 9.93 -7.98 4.00
N THR A 505 10.97 -7.74 3.19
CA THR A 505 11.80 -6.54 3.28
C THR A 505 10.98 -5.26 3.06
N ALA A 506 10.09 -5.25 2.06
CA ALA A 506 9.22 -4.10 1.81
C ALA A 506 8.28 -3.83 3.00
N ARG A 507 7.74 -4.88 3.64
CA ARG A 507 6.90 -4.75 4.83
C ARG A 507 7.68 -4.20 6.03
N ALA A 508 8.88 -4.73 6.29
CA ALA A 508 9.75 -4.24 7.35
C ALA A 508 10.08 -2.74 7.16
N ILE A 509 10.38 -2.32 5.93
CA ILE A 509 10.62 -0.90 5.58
C ILE A 509 9.38 -0.04 5.86
N ASN A 510 8.19 -0.51 5.47
CA ASN A 510 6.96 0.24 5.67
C ASN A 510 6.61 0.39 7.15
N ASN A 511 6.80 -0.65 7.96
CA ASN A 511 6.57 -0.57 9.40
C ASN A 511 7.61 0.33 10.09
N MET A 512 8.89 0.24 9.72
CA MET A 512 9.93 1.16 10.18
C MET A 512 9.56 2.61 9.88
N ALA A 513 9.15 2.90 8.64
CA ALA A 513 8.74 4.25 8.25
C ALA A 513 7.54 4.74 9.07
N ALA A 514 6.55 3.88 9.33
CA ALA A 514 5.37 4.23 10.13
C ALA A 514 5.72 4.49 11.60
N ARG A 515 6.60 3.68 12.22
CA ARG A 515 7.06 3.92 13.60
C ARG A 515 7.88 5.21 13.69
N LEU A 516 8.71 5.52 12.69
CA LEU A 516 9.47 6.77 12.65
C LEU A 516 8.57 8.00 12.47
N ASP A 517 7.55 7.92 11.62
CA ASP A 517 6.51 8.94 11.47
C ASP A 517 5.79 9.21 12.82
N ALA A 518 5.57 8.15 13.60
CA ALA A 518 5.00 8.26 14.94
C ALA A 518 6.01 8.83 15.98
N ALA A 519 7.30 8.54 15.87
CA ALA A 519 8.30 8.91 16.87
C ALA A 519 8.89 10.33 16.67
N ASP A 520 9.08 10.78 15.44
CA ASP A 520 9.77 12.05 15.12
C ASP A 520 8.82 13.08 14.49
N PRO A 521 8.54 14.22 15.16
CA PRO A 521 7.67 15.27 14.63
C PRO A 521 8.12 15.87 13.29
N ALA A 522 9.43 15.94 13.02
CA ALA A 522 9.97 16.48 11.77
C ALA A 522 9.73 15.52 10.60
N VAL A 523 9.99 14.22 10.82
CA VAL A 523 9.63 13.16 9.86
C VAL A 523 8.13 13.19 9.60
N ARG A 524 7.32 13.32 10.66
CA ARG A 524 5.86 13.37 10.55
C ARG A 524 5.35 14.54 9.73
N ALA A 525 5.92 15.72 9.94
CA ALA A 525 5.56 16.91 9.19
C ALA A 525 5.91 16.74 7.70
N ALA A 526 7.12 16.27 7.41
CA ALA A 526 7.59 16.08 6.04
C ALA A 526 6.81 14.99 5.29
N ALA A 527 6.56 13.84 5.93
CA ALA A 527 5.77 12.75 5.35
C ALA A 527 4.33 13.20 5.02
N ARG A 528 3.70 13.97 5.91
CA ARG A 528 2.37 14.55 5.67
C ARG A 528 2.35 15.55 4.53
N GLU A 529 3.38 16.37 4.39
CA GLU A 529 3.46 17.37 3.32
C GLU A 529 3.60 16.70 1.95
N VAL A 530 4.44 15.68 1.83
CA VAL A 530 4.56 14.85 0.61
C VAL A 530 3.21 14.17 0.31
N GLN A 531 2.60 13.53 1.31
CA GLN A 531 1.32 12.84 1.13
C GLN A 531 0.22 13.80 0.67
N GLU A 532 0.14 15.01 1.24
CA GLU A 532 -0.84 16.02 0.82
C GLU A 532 -0.60 16.50 -0.61
N ALA A 533 0.65 16.78 -0.98
CA ALA A 533 1.00 17.17 -2.34
C ALA A 533 0.64 16.05 -3.34
N THR A 534 0.93 14.79 -3.01
CA THR A 534 0.54 13.63 -3.82
C THR A 534 -0.97 13.53 -3.96
N ARG A 535 -1.74 13.69 -2.87
CA ARG A 535 -3.22 13.69 -2.94
C ARG A 535 -3.75 14.80 -3.82
N GLN A 536 -3.17 15.99 -3.75
CA GLN A 536 -3.55 17.12 -4.59
C GLN A 536 -3.24 16.83 -6.08
N ARG A 537 -2.06 16.30 -6.39
CA ARG A 537 -1.69 15.86 -7.74
C ARG A 537 -2.70 14.89 -8.32
N GLU A 538 -3.04 13.83 -7.58
CA GLU A 538 -4.01 12.83 -8.05
C GLU A 538 -5.42 13.43 -8.23
N ARG A 539 -5.83 14.35 -7.35
CA ARG A 539 -7.11 15.05 -7.49
C ARG A 539 -7.19 15.86 -8.77
N VAL A 540 -6.16 16.65 -9.08
CA VAL A 540 -6.13 17.46 -10.32
C VAL A 540 -6.10 16.55 -11.55
N ARG A 541 -5.31 15.46 -11.50
CA ARG A 541 -5.26 14.48 -12.58
C ARG A 541 -6.63 13.88 -12.89
N GLN A 542 -7.38 13.49 -11.86
CA GLN A 542 -8.74 12.95 -12.03
C GLN A 542 -9.70 14.00 -12.61
N GLN A 543 -9.61 15.25 -12.16
CA GLN A 543 -10.42 16.33 -12.72
C GLN A 543 -10.10 16.53 -14.21
N LEU A 544 -8.82 16.48 -14.59
CA LEU A 544 -8.40 16.55 -15.98
C LEU A 544 -8.91 15.36 -16.79
N ALA A 545 -8.82 14.15 -16.25
CA ALA A 545 -9.33 12.93 -16.88
C ALA A 545 -10.84 13.01 -17.14
N VAL A 546 -11.60 13.48 -16.15
CA VAL A 546 -13.06 13.67 -16.27
C VAL A 546 -13.39 14.72 -17.31
N GLU A 547 -12.66 15.84 -17.33
CA GLU A 547 -12.85 16.90 -18.33
C GLU A 547 -12.56 16.38 -19.75
N ALA A 548 -11.44 15.69 -19.94
CA ALA A 548 -11.02 15.15 -21.22
C ALA A 548 -12.02 14.13 -21.81
N MET A 549 -12.81 13.48 -20.96
CA MET A 549 -13.80 12.47 -21.33
C MET A 549 -15.21 12.99 -21.55
N LYS A 550 -15.46 14.28 -21.35
CA LYS A 550 -16.72 14.87 -21.78
C LYS A 550 -16.83 14.84 -23.31
N GLU A 551 -18.07 14.84 -23.80
CA GLU A 551 -18.34 15.00 -25.22
C GLU A 551 -17.70 16.32 -25.73
N PRO A 552 -17.22 16.38 -27.00
CA PRO A 552 -16.49 17.53 -27.50
C PRO A 552 -17.15 18.89 -27.30
N ASP A 553 -18.47 18.96 -27.39
CA ASP A 553 -19.32 20.14 -27.19
C ASP A 553 -19.52 20.51 -25.71
N LYS A 554 -19.29 19.56 -24.79
CA LYS A 554 -19.40 19.74 -23.33
C LYS A 554 -18.05 19.98 -22.65
N ARG A 555 -16.94 19.82 -23.38
CA ARG A 555 -15.60 20.14 -22.90
C ARG A 555 -15.41 21.65 -22.81
N GLU A 556 -14.71 22.09 -21.77
CA GLU A 556 -14.33 23.48 -21.54
C GLU A 556 -12.82 23.64 -21.81
N PRO A 557 -12.35 24.07 -23.01
CA PRO A 557 -10.93 24.09 -23.35
C PRO A 557 -10.06 24.91 -22.38
N ALA A 558 -10.58 26.06 -21.93
CA ALA A 558 -9.88 26.90 -20.95
C ALA A 558 -9.73 26.21 -19.58
N ARG A 559 -10.69 25.37 -19.19
CA ARG A 559 -10.62 24.59 -17.95
C ARG A 559 -9.64 23.43 -18.10
N GLU A 560 -9.66 22.76 -19.24
CA GLU A 560 -8.72 21.68 -19.55
C GLU A 560 -7.26 22.17 -19.50
N GLU A 561 -6.96 23.32 -20.13
CA GLU A 561 -5.62 23.91 -20.09
C GLU A 561 -5.20 24.38 -18.68
N ARG A 562 -6.14 24.93 -17.89
CA ARG A 562 -5.88 25.21 -16.47
C ARG A 562 -5.53 23.94 -15.70
N LEU A 563 -6.33 22.88 -15.82
CA LEU A 563 -6.09 21.62 -15.13
C LEU A 563 -4.77 20.95 -15.57
N LYS A 564 -4.36 21.09 -16.84
CA LYS A 564 -3.01 20.66 -17.30
C LYS A 564 -1.90 21.46 -16.63
N SER A 565 -2.08 22.77 -16.47
CA SER A 565 -1.11 23.62 -15.77
C SER A 565 -1.04 23.27 -14.28
N ASP A 566 -2.19 23.16 -13.61
CA ASP A 566 -2.30 22.80 -12.20
C ASP A 566 -1.69 21.41 -11.94
N LEU A 567 -1.82 20.47 -12.87
CA LEU A 567 -1.22 19.14 -12.77
C LEU A 567 0.30 19.20 -12.83
N ARG A 568 0.87 19.98 -13.77
CA ARG A 568 2.33 20.19 -13.86
C ARG A 568 2.88 20.82 -12.58
N GLU A 569 2.21 21.85 -12.06
CA GLU A 569 2.60 22.50 -10.81
C GLU A 569 2.54 21.52 -9.62
N ALA A 570 1.48 20.70 -9.54
CA ALA A 570 1.36 19.69 -8.49
C ALA A 570 2.42 18.58 -8.61
N GLU A 571 2.78 18.17 -9.83
CA GLU A 571 3.86 17.21 -10.10
C GLU A 571 5.23 17.77 -9.67
N GLU A 572 5.55 19.00 -10.06
CA GLU A 572 6.77 19.70 -9.63
C GLU A 572 6.83 19.85 -8.11
N LYS A 573 5.72 20.22 -7.47
CA LYS A 573 5.66 20.33 -6.00
C LYS A 573 5.98 19.01 -5.30
N VAL A 574 5.45 17.88 -5.78
CA VAL A 574 5.78 16.56 -5.22
C VAL A 574 7.27 16.28 -5.38
N ALA A 575 7.84 16.52 -6.57
CA ALA A 575 9.26 16.28 -6.84
C ALA A 575 10.16 17.13 -5.93
N THR A 576 9.88 18.43 -5.79
CA THR A 576 10.63 19.33 -4.90
C THR A 576 10.56 18.88 -3.43
N LEU A 577 9.40 18.43 -2.97
CA LEU A 577 9.25 17.95 -1.59
C LEU A 577 10.02 16.65 -1.34
N GLU A 578 10.05 15.74 -2.31
CA GLU A 578 10.86 14.53 -2.23
C GLU A 578 12.36 14.82 -2.22
N GLU A 579 12.82 15.79 -3.02
CA GLU A 579 14.21 16.26 -3.01
C GLU A 579 14.58 16.91 -1.68
N ARG A 580 13.69 17.75 -1.13
CA ARG A 580 13.87 18.36 0.19
C ARG A 580 13.93 17.30 1.29
N LEU A 581 13.05 16.30 1.25
CA LEU A 581 13.07 15.16 2.17
C LEU A 581 14.41 14.41 2.12
N GLN A 582 14.96 14.23 0.91
CA GLN A 582 16.26 13.58 0.72
C GLN A 582 17.43 14.40 1.29
N ALA A 583 17.35 15.73 1.24
CA ALA A 583 18.37 16.64 1.73
C ALA A 583 18.31 16.86 3.26
N GLU A 584 17.11 17.08 3.81
CA GLU A 584 16.90 17.42 5.22
C GLU A 584 16.81 16.18 6.12
N LEU A 585 16.25 15.08 5.61
CA LEU A 585 16.02 13.83 6.35
C LEU A 585 16.65 12.62 5.62
N PRO A 586 17.97 12.64 5.35
CA PRO A 586 18.62 11.65 4.49
C PRO A 586 18.48 10.21 5.00
N ARG A 587 18.48 9.99 6.33
CA ARG A 587 18.25 8.66 6.92
C ARG A 587 16.84 8.13 6.61
N TYR A 588 15.81 8.94 6.80
CA TYR A 588 14.43 8.55 6.47
C TYR A 588 14.26 8.31 4.97
N ALA A 589 14.83 9.17 4.13
CA ALA A 589 14.78 9.01 2.68
C ALA A 589 15.56 7.77 2.18
N GLN A 590 16.68 7.39 2.82
CA GLN A 590 17.37 6.13 2.55
C GLN A 590 16.46 4.92 2.76
N LEU A 591 15.67 4.93 3.84
CA LEU A 591 14.73 3.87 4.15
C LEU A 591 13.59 3.79 3.12
N THR A 592 12.92 4.91 2.83
CA THR A 592 11.70 4.93 2.00
C THR A 592 11.97 5.01 0.49
N SER A 593 13.14 5.52 0.11
CA SER A 593 13.42 5.99 -1.26
C SER A 593 14.78 5.53 -1.81
N SER A 594 15.35 4.43 -1.28
CA SER A 594 16.62 3.87 -1.78
C SER A 594 16.59 3.63 -3.29
N ARG A 595 17.45 4.38 -4.02
CA ARG A 595 17.60 4.34 -5.48
C ARG A 595 18.65 3.31 -5.90
N PRO A 596 18.44 2.57 -7.01
CA PRO A 596 19.46 1.72 -7.61
C PRO A 596 20.81 2.45 -7.79
N VAL A 597 21.91 1.72 -7.64
CA VAL A 597 23.28 2.25 -7.80
C VAL A 597 23.80 1.86 -9.17
N ARG A 598 24.32 2.84 -9.92
CA ARG A 598 24.97 2.57 -11.21
C ARG A 598 26.26 1.79 -10.99
N ALA A 599 26.61 0.91 -11.92
CA ALA A 599 27.83 0.11 -11.83
C ALA A 599 29.10 0.97 -11.67
N ALA A 600 29.18 2.09 -12.39
CA ALA A 600 30.30 3.04 -12.28
C ALA A 600 30.39 3.69 -10.88
N ASP A 601 29.25 4.10 -10.30
CA ASP A 601 29.22 4.67 -8.95
C ASP A 601 29.63 3.62 -7.92
N LEU A 602 29.14 2.38 -8.07
CA LEU A 602 29.52 1.28 -7.20
C LEU A 602 31.03 1.00 -7.30
N ALA A 603 31.57 0.91 -8.51
CA ALA A 603 32.98 0.62 -8.74
C ALA A 603 33.91 1.65 -8.09
N SER A 604 33.53 2.93 -8.10
CA SER A 604 34.27 4.01 -7.42
C SER A 604 34.34 3.84 -5.88
N LEU A 605 33.42 3.06 -5.31
CA LEU A 605 33.41 2.75 -3.88
C LEU A 605 34.23 1.52 -3.55
N LEU A 606 34.55 0.64 -4.51
CA LEU A 606 35.28 -0.61 -4.29
C LEU A 606 36.79 -0.40 -4.24
N ARG A 607 37.49 -1.17 -3.41
CA ARG A 607 38.96 -1.30 -3.47
C ARG A 607 39.36 -2.20 -4.64
N ALA A 608 40.63 -2.14 -5.05
CA ALA A 608 41.15 -2.91 -6.18
C ALA A 608 41.06 -4.44 -5.98
N ASP A 609 41.13 -4.89 -4.72
CA ASP A 609 41.04 -6.28 -4.27
C ASP A 609 39.60 -6.71 -3.92
N GLU A 610 38.61 -5.86 -4.16
CA GLU A 610 37.20 -6.12 -3.88
C GLU A 610 36.38 -6.43 -5.14
N ALA A 611 35.36 -7.28 -4.96
CA ALA A 611 34.32 -7.49 -5.95
C ALA A 611 32.95 -7.58 -5.28
N VAL A 612 31.92 -7.09 -5.97
CA VAL A 612 30.52 -7.26 -5.57
C VAL A 612 29.91 -8.38 -6.40
N ILE A 613 29.22 -9.30 -5.73
CA ILE A 613 28.44 -10.35 -6.37
C ILE A 613 26.98 -10.22 -5.94
N ALA A 614 26.07 -9.96 -6.87
CA ALA A 614 24.64 -9.90 -6.60
C ALA A 614 23.89 -11.05 -7.27
N PHE A 615 22.88 -11.58 -6.57
CA PHE A 615 22.08 -12.72 -7.04
C PHE A 615 20.62 -12.29 -7.21
N LEU A 616 20.00 -12.74 -8.29
CA LEU A 616 18.56 -12.59 -8.52
C LEU A 616 17.96 -13.94 -8.92
N PRO A 617 17.55 -14.78 -7.95
CA PRO A 617 16.84 -16.02 -8.24
C PRO A 617 15.41 -15.73 -8.70
N THR A 618 14.97 -16.47 -9.72
CA THR A 618 13.64 -16.35 -10.34
C THR A 618 13.06 -17.74 -10.58
N ARG A 619 11.79 -17.84 -10.98
CA ARG A 619 11.16 -19.14 -11.32
C ARG A 619 11.77 -19.81 -12.55
N ARG A 620 12.56 -19.10 -13.37
CA ARG A 620 13.14 -19.64 -14.61
C ARG A 620 14.64 -19.92 -14.50
N ALA A 621 15.37 -19.13 -13.72
CA ALA A 621 16.83 -19.16 -13.59
C ALA A 621 17.30 -18.26 -12.43
N THR A 622 18.60 -18.30 -12.15
CA THR A 622 19.26 -17.37 -11.24
C THR A 622 20.21 -16.51 -12.03
N TYR A 623 20.07 -15.18 -11.93
CA TYR A 623 20.99 -14.24 -12.57
C TYR A 623 22.05 -13.83 -11.56
N VAL A 624 23.31 -13.84 -11.99
CA VAL A 624 24.46 -13.48 -11.17
C VAL A 624 25.17 -12.30 -11.82
N PHE A 625 25.43 -11.28 -11.01
CA PHE A 625 26.05 -10.03 -11.43
C PHE A 625 27.37 -9.87 -10.67
N VAL A 626 28.46 -9.58 -11.38
CA VAL A 626 29.77 -9.31 -10.78
C VAL A 626 30.27 -7.95 -11.22
N VAL A 627 30.63 -7.11 -10.24
CA VAL A 627 31.18 -5.76 -10.46
C VAL A 627 32.51 -5.64 -9.71
N ARG A 628 33.54 -5.11 -10.38
CA ARG A 628 34.85 -4.79 -9.78
C ARG A 628 35.14 -3.29 -9.87
N HIS A 629 36.24 -2.86 -9.25
CA HIS A 629 36.73 -1.47 -9.25
C HIS A 629 36.83 -0.83 -10.65
N GLY A 630 37.04 -1.62 -11.71
CA GLY A 630 37.10 -1.12 -13.10
C GLY A 630 35.75 -0.75 -13.74
N GLY A 631 34.62 -0.99 -13.06
CA GLY A 631 33.28 -0.60 -13.54
C GLY A 631 32.64 -1.54 -14.57
N SER A 632 33.36 -2.54 -15.08
CA SER A 632 32.79 -3.57 -15.94
C SER A 632 31.83 -4.47 -15.14
N VAL A 633 30.74 -4.87 -15.81
CA VAL A 633 29.71 -5.73 -15.24
C VAL A 633 29.69 -7.05 -16.01
N LEU A 634 29.95 -8.15 -15.30
CA LEU A 634 29.64 -9.48 -15.80
C LEU A 634 28.22 -9.84 -15.37
N VAL A 635 27.40 -10.27 -16.32
CA VAL A 635 26.09 -10.87 -16.04
C VAL A 635 26.06 -12.25 -16.66
N HIS A 636 25.66 -13.24 -15.89
CA HIS A 636 25.38 -14.57 -16.45
C HIS A 636 24.09 -15.16 -15.87
N ARG A 637 23.46 -16.00 -16.69
CA ARG A 637 22.24 -16.74 -16.34
C ARG A 637 22.64 -18.15 -15.92
N ALA A 638 22.58 -18.44 -14.64
CA ALA A 638 22.76 -19.79 -14.11
C ALA A 638 21.51 -20.63 -14.40
N SER A 639 21.70 -21.85 -14.90
CA SER A 639 20.62 -22.82 -15.14
C SER A 639 20.16 -23.46 -13.83
N LEU A 640 19.65 -22.61 -12.94
CA LEU A 640 19.22 -22.95 -11.59
C LEU A 640 18.04 -22.05 -11.22
N ASP A 641 16.82 -22.56 -11.23
CA ASP A 641 15.65 -21.80 -10.80
C ASP A 641 15.58 -21.68 -9.26
N ALA A 642 14.67 -20.83 -8.77
CA ALA A 642 14.50 -20.59 -7.34
C ALA A 642 14.09 -21.85 -6.55
N ALA A 643 13.40 -22.81 -7.16
CA ALA A 643 12.96 -24.03 -6.48
C ALA A 643 14.12 -25.03 -6.35
N GLU A 644 14.91 -25.22 -7.41
CA GLU A 644 16.11 -26.05 -7.38
C GLU A 644 17.19 -25.43 -6.50
N LEU A 645 17.40 -24.11 -6.56
CA LEU A 645 18.27 -23.38 -5.66
C LEU A 645 17.90 -23.65 -4.20
N ASN A 646 16.61 -23.55 -3.87
CA ASN A 646 16.11 -23.83 -2.53
C ASN A 646 16.35 -25.28 -2.11
N ARG A 647 16.18 -26.24 -3.03
CA ARG A 647 16.45 -27.66 -2.78
C ARG A 647 17.93 -27.90 -2.43
N LEU A 648 18.85 -27.33 -3.21
CA LEU A 648 20.30 -27.47 -2.98
C LEU A 648 20.73 -26.79 -1.68
N VAL A 649 20.25 -25.56 -1.44
CA VAL A 649 20.53 -24.83 -0.19
C VAL A 649 20.04 -25.63 1.02
N ARG A 650 18.81 -26.16 0.97
CA ARG A 650 18.28 -27.00 2.07
C ARG A 650 19.08 -28.28 2.27
N ALA A 651 19.56 -28.91 1.20
CA ALA A 651 20.38 -30.11 1.31
C ALA A 651 21.67 -29.83 2.08
N VAL A 652 22.38 -28.74 1.74
CA VAL A 652 23.57 -28.31 2.47
C VAL A 652 23.22 -27.96 3.93
N ARG A 653 22.18 -27.14 4.14
CA ARG A 653 21.76 -26.72 5.48
C ARG A 653 21.36 -27.86 6.40
N ALA A 654 20.71 -28.90 5.88
CA ALA A 654 20.31 -30.06 6.68
C ALA A 654 21.50 -30.85 7.27
N THR A 655 22.73 -30.58 6.81
CA THR A 655 23.97 -31.14 7.38
C THR A 655 24.59 -30.27 8.47
N LEU A 656 24.11 -29.02 8.60
CA LEU A 656 24.61 -28.02 9.55
C LEU A 656 23.74 -27.91 10.81
N GLU A 657 22.66 -28.69 10.89
CA GLU A 657 21.77 -28.72 12.06
C GLU A 657 21.87 -30.11 12.72
N PRO A 658 22.25 -30.21 14.00
CA PRO A 658 22.30 -31.49 14.70
C PRO A 658 20.92 -32.17 14.73
N ALA A 659 20.87 -33.47 14.45
CA ALA A 659 19.68 -34.30 14.65
C ALA A 659 20.01 -35.37 15.69
N ASP A 660 19.16 -35.52 16.72
CA ASP A 660 19.38 -36.45 17.84
C ASP A 660 20.77 -36.29 18.50
N ASN A 661 21.23 -35.04 18.65
CA ASN A 661 22.56 -34.66 19.14
C ASN A 661 23.75 -35.19 18.31
N GLN A 662 23.53 -35.57 17.04
CA GLN A 662 24.59 -35.97 16.11
C GLN A 662 24.62 -35.07 14.87
N LEU A 663 25.84 -34.71 14.45
CA LEU A 663 26.07 -34.01 13.19
C LEU A 663 26.10 -35.03 12.04
N LYS A 664 25.43 -34.69 10.93
CA LYS A 664 25.48 -35.47 9.70
C LYS A 664 26.76 -35.16 8.93
N ALA A 665 27.17 -36.06 8.04
CA ALA A 665 28.23 -35.77 7.09
C ALA A 665 27.83 -34.58 6.19
N PHE A 666 28.77 -33.68 5.92
CA PHE A 666 28.55 -32.50 5.11
C PHE A 666 28.30 -32.85 3.63
N ASP A 667 27.31 -32.19 3.00
CA ASP A 667 26.94 -32.45 1.60
C ASP A 667 27.87 -31.70 0.62
N VAL A 668 29.04 -32.31 0.39
CA VAL A 668 30.08 -31.83 -0.54
C VAL A 668 29.54 -31.66 -1.97
N ALA A 669 28.68 -32.59 -2.42
CA ALA A 669 28.18 -32.60 -3.79
C ALA A 669 27.26 -31.40 -4.07
N SER A 670 26.29 -31.15 -3.18
CA SER A 670 25.40 -29.99 -3.30
C SER A 670 26.15 -28.66 -3.15
N ALA A 671 27.11 -28.57 -2.23
CA ALA A 671 27.93 -27.37 -2.02
C ALA A 671 28.80 -27.04 -3.25
N HIS A 672 29.42 -28.04 -3.88
CA HIS A 672 30.16 -27.83 -5.12
C HIS A 672 29.24 -27.49 -6.30
N ARG A 673 28.08 -28.16 -6.42
CA ARG A 673 27.11 -27.88 -7.48
C ARG A 673 26.60 -26.44 -7.44
N LEU A 674 26.35 -25.90 -6.24
CA LEU A 674 26.00 -24.49 -6.06
C LEU A 674 27.12 -23.57 -6.56
N TYR A 675 28.39 -23.83 -6.18
CA TYR A 675 29.53 -23.07 -6.68
C TYR A 675 29.63 -23.11 -8.22
N ALA A 676 29.63 -24.32 -8.79
CA ALA A 676 29.85 -24.53 -10.22
C ALA A 676 28.79 -23.82 -11.08
N LEU A 677 27.53 -23.77 -10.63
CA LEU A 677 26.45 -23.12 -11.36
C LEU A 677 26.39 -21.60 -11.14
N LEU A 678 26.72 -21.11 -9.94
CA LEU A 678 26.54 -19.70 -9.57
C LEU A 678 27.81 -18.86 -9.75
N LEU A 679 28.97 -19.39 -9.39
CA LEU A 679 30.24 -18.65 -9.34
C LEU A 679 31.26 -19.18 -10.35
N GLY A 680 31.16 -20.45 -10.75
CA GLY A 680 32.01 -21.06 -11.77
C GLY A 680 32.17 -20.21 -13.04
N PRO A 681 31.07 -19.71 -13.66
CA PRO A 681 31.16 -18.87 -14.87
C PRO A 681 31.82 -17.50 -14.64
N ALA A 682 32.03 -17.08 -13.40
CA ALA A 682 32.65 -15.82 -13.02
C ALA A 682 34.01 -16.01 -12.32
N ALA A 683 34.54 -17.23 -12.27
CA ALA A 683 35.76 -17.56 -11.52
C ALA A 683 36.96 -16.70 -11.98
N ASP A 684 37.12 -16.50 -13.29
CA ASP A 684 38.21 -15.69 -13.85
C ASP A 684 38.13 -14.23 -13.39
N GLN A 685 36.91 -13.68 -13.30
CA GLN A 685 36.69 -12.32 -12.81
C GLN A 685 36.94 -12.21 -11.30
N LEU A 686 36.85 -13.31 -10.56
CA LEU A 686 37.11 -13.34 -9.11
C LEU A 686 38.58 -13.63 -8.78
N LEU A 687 39.43 -13.92 -9.77
CA LEU A 687 40.87 -14.09 -9.56
C LEU A 687 41.48 -12.81 -8.94
N GLY A 688 42.26 -13.01 -7.87
CA GLY A 688 42.93 -11.95 -7.11
C GLY A 688 42.01 -11.12 -6.21
N VAL A 689 40.72 -11.45 -6.10
CA VAL A 689 39.79 -10.78 -5.18
C VAL A 689 40.00 -11.31 -3.76
N GLN A 690 40.49 -10.46 -2.85
CA GLN A 690 40.70 -10.80 -1.45
C GLN A 690 39.43 -10.65 -0.62
N HIS A 691 38.48 -9.81 -1.06
CA HIS A 691 37.23 -9.57 -0.36
C HIS A 691 36.04 -9.51 -1.33
N VAL A 692 35.12 -10.46 -1.19
CA VAL A 692 33.83 -10.49 -1.89
C VAL A 692 32.75 -9.87 -1.01
N ILE A 693 32.03 -8.90 -1.57
CA ILE A 693 30.83 -8.30 -0.99
C ILE A 693 29.61 -8.92 -1.70
N ALA A 694 28.92 -9.83 -1.02
CA ALA A 694 27.79 -10.54 -1.57
C ALA A 694 26.46 -9.81 -1.29
N VAL A 695 25.58 -9.79 -2.29
CA VAL A 695 24.18 -9.36 -2.20
C VAL A 695 23.30 -10.59 -2.48
N PRO A 696 23.17 -11.52 -1.52
CA PRO A 696 22.35 -12.71 -1.67
C PRO A 696 20.87 -12.37 -1.73
N ALA A 697 20.08 -13.25 -2.37
CA ALA A 697 18.64 -13.14 -2.45
C ALA A 697 17.99 -14.52 -2.36
N GLY A 698 16.72 -14.56 -1.92
CA GLY A 698 15.97 -15.80 -1.77
C GLY A 698 16.68 -16.81 -0.84
N PRO A 699 16.73 -18.11 -1.18
CA PRO A 699 17.32 -19.14 -0.33
C PRO A 699 18.79 -18.90 0.05
N LEU A 700 19.56 -18.20 -0.78
CA LEU A 700 20.98 -17.91 -0.53
C LEU A 700 21.22 -17.03 0.71
N LEU A 701 20.22 -16.24 1.12
CA LEU A 701 20.30 -15.46 2.36
C LEU A 701 20.43 -16.35 3.61
N SER A 702 20.19 -17.65 3.47
CA SER A 702 20.22 -18.61 4.56
C SER A 702 21.48 -19.49 4.57
N LEU A 703 22.40 -19.27 3.62
CA LEU A 703 23.60 -20.07 3.44
C LEU A 703 24.86 -19.18 3.34
N PRO A 704 25.82 -19.30 4.27
CA PRO A 704 27.12 -18.64 4.14
C PRO A 704 27.83 -19.08 2.86
N LEU A 705 28.12 -18.14 1.95
CA LEU A 705 28.79 -18.46 0.68
C LEU A 705 30.20 -19.04 0.85
N GLY A 706 30.84 -18.80 2.00
CA GLY A 706 32.14 -19.39 2.34
C GLY A 706 32.16 -20.92 2.38
N LEU A 707 30.98 -21.55 2.52
CA LEU A 707 30.78 -23.00 2.49
C LEU A 707 30.83 -23.62 1.10
N LEU A 708 30.75 -22.80 0.05
CA LEU A 708 30.78 -23.29 -1.32
C LEU A 708 32.15 -23.90 -1.63
N ILE A 709 32.17 -24.97 -2.42
CA ILE A 709 33.39 -25.73 -2.71
C ILE A 709 33.85 -25.39 -4.12
N THR A 710 35.05 -24.83 -4.24
CA THR A 710 35.51 -24.18 -5.49
C THR A 710 35.95 -25.17 -6.56
N ARG A 711 36.23 -26.43 -6.20
CA ARG A 711 36.70 -27.49 -7.10
C ARG A 711 36.01 -28.83 -6.83
N PRO A 712 35.84 -29.69 -7.85
CA PRO A 712 35.29 -31.03 -7.65
C PRO A 712 36.07 -31.76 -6.56
N THR A 713 35.35 -32.25 -5.54
CA THR A 713 35.94 -32.86 -4.34
C THR A 713 35.19 -34.17 -4.04
N PRO A 714 35.90 -35.30 -3.88
CA PRO A 714 35.28 -36.56 -3.48
C PRO A 714 34.62 -36.47 -2.09
N PRO A 715 33.44 -37.09 -1.86
CA PRO A 715 32.74 -37.04 -0.56
C PRO A 715 33.56 -37.51 0.65
N GLU A 716 34.53 -38.41 0.44
CA GLU A 716 35.42 -38.98 1.46
C GLU A 716 36.62 -38.09 1.83
N THR A 717 36.76 -36.93 1.18
CA THR A 717 37.85 -35.98 1.46
C THR A 717 37.77 -35.48 2.91
N GLU A 718 38.91 -35.48 3.62
CA GLU A 718 38.99 -34.90 4.95
C GLU A 718 38.51 -33.43 4.95
N LEU A 719 37.65 -33.06 5.91
CA LEU A 719 37.04 -31.72 5.97
C LEU A 719 38.06 -30.58 6.06
N THR A 720 39.24 -30.85 6.64
CA THR A 720 40.38 -29.93 6.70
C THR A 720 41.02 -29.66 5.33
N ALA A 721 40.87 -30.57 4.36
CA ALA A 721 41.43 -30.47 3.02
C ALA A 721 40.44 -29.93 1.96
N ILE A 722 39.17 -29.75 2.32
CA ILE A 722 38.16 -29.26 1.37
C ILE A 722 38.50 -27.83 0.91
N PRO A 723 38.44 -27.56 -0.42
CA PRO A 723 38.69 -26.23 -0.98
C PRO A 723 37.46 -25.32 -0.81
N TRP A 724 37.20 -24.91 0.43
CA TRP A 724 36.16 -23.94 0.77
C TRP A 724 36.43 -22.59 0.11
N LEU A 725 35.40 -21.90 -0.37
CA LEU A 725 35.51 -20.52 -0.87
C LEU A 725 36.09 -19.58 0.20
N ALA A 726 35.78 -19.83 1.48
CA ALA A 726 36.36 -19.10 2.61
C ALA A 726 37.90 -19.21 2.70
N ARG A 727 38.53 -20.22 2.08
CA ARG A 727 40.01 -20.33 1.99
C ARG A 727 40.60 -19.40 0.92
N GLU A 728 39.81 -18.96 -0.05
CA GLU A 728 40.28 -18.14 -1.17
C GLU A 728 40.00 -16.65 -0.97
N THR A 729 38.88 -16.29 -0.33
CA THR A 729 38.46 -14.88 -0.19
C THR A 729 37.68 -14.63 1.10
N ALA A 730 37.79 -13.42 1.65
CA ALA A 730 36.93 -12.95 2.74
C ALA A 730 35.55 -12.59 2.18
N ILE A 731 34.49 -12.82 2.96
CA ILE A 731 33.12 -12.60 2.50
C ILE A 731 32.39 -11.69 3.49
N SER A 732 31.82 -10.61 2.98
CA SER A 732 30.79 -9.82 3.64
C SER A 732 29.48 -9.91 2.88
N VAL A 733 28.38 -9.69 3.57
CA VAL A 733 27.03 -9.69 3.02
C VAL A 733 26.42 -8.32 3.18
N VAL A 734 25.70 -7.82 2.18
CA VAL A 734 24.88 -6.62 2.32
C VAL A 734 23.45 -6.90 1.82
N PRO A 735 22.42 -6.30 2.46
CA PRO A 735 21.03 -6.58 2.11
C PRO A 735 20.61 -5.98 0.76
N ALA A 736 21.37 -5.01 0.24
CA ALA A 736 21.19 -4.40 -1.06
C ALA A 736 22.49 -3.74 -1.53
N VAL A 737 22.66 -3.58 -2.84
CA VAL A 737 23.79 -2.84 -3.44
C VAL A 737 23.86 -1.40 -2.88
N ALA A 738 22.71 -0.75 -2.69
CA ALA A 738 22.63 0.60 -2.13
C ALA A 738 23.24 0.72 -0.73
N SER A 739 23.21 -0.35 0.07
CA SER A 739 23.80 -0.36 1.41
C SER A 739 25.31 -0.19 1.40
N ILE A 740 26.00 -0.59 0.33
CA ILE A 740 27.45 -0.37 0.18
C ILE A 740 27.75 1.13 0.12
N ARG A 741 26.99 1.87 -0.69
CA ARG A 741 27.10 3.32 -0.81
C ARG A 741 26.80 4.00 0.53
N GLU A 742 25.72 3.60 1.19
CA GLU A 742 25.32 4.15 2.49
C GLU A 742 26.39 3.94 3.56
N LEU A 743 26.86 2.70 3.73
CA LEU A 743 27.86 2.33 4.73
C LEU A 743 29.22 2.98 4.48
N ARG A 744 29.64 3.11 3.20
CA ARG A 744 30.94 3.73 2.85
C ARG A 744 30.90 5.25 2.79
N GLN A 745 29.76 5.86 2.49
CA GLN A 745 29.62 7.32 2.54
C GLN A 745 29.47 7.83 3.97
N ALA A 746 28.83 7.06 4.85
CA ALA A 746 28.76 7.33 6.29
C ALA A 746 30.07 7.02 7.04
N ALA A 747 31.14 6.62 6.34
CA ALA A 747 32.29 5.97 6.95
C ALA A 747 33.22 6.88 7.77
N GLY A 748 33.58 6.33 8.93
CA GLY A 748 34.65 6.64 9.89
C GLY A 748 34.65 5.49 10.92
N ARG A 749 35.71 5.28 11.71
CA ARG A 749 35.63 4.34 12.85
C ARG A 749 34.64 4.87 13.88
N SER A 750 34.07 3.99 14.69
CA SER A 750 33.36 4.42 15.90
C SER A 750 34.23 5.36 16.73
N GLY A 751 33.69 6.53 17.05
CA GLY A 751 34.25 7.49 18.01
C GLY A 751 33.77 7.21 19.44
N ALA A 752 32.99 6.15 19.63
CA ALA A 752 32.41 5.78 20.89
C ALA A 752 33.51 5.39 21.92
N PRO A 753 33.45 5.91 23.16
CA PRO A 753 34.55 5.78 24.12
C PRO A 753 34.62 4.40 24.80
N GLN A 754 33.53 3.64 24.83
CA GLN A 754 33.46 2.36 25.54
C GLN A 754 33.62 1.19 24.57
N PRO A 755 34.44 0.17 24.90
CA PRO A 755 34.75 -0.90 23.96
C PRO A 755 33.55 -1.83 23.68
N PHE A 756 32.72 -2.11 24.69
CA PHE A 756 31.71 -3.16 24.60
C PHE A 756 30.52 -2.93 25.53
N ILE A 757 29.33 -3.36 25.11
CA ILE A 757 28.18 -3.69 25.96
C ILE A 757 27.47 -4.94 25.43
N GLY A 758 27.01 -5.81 26.32
CA GLY A 758 26.31 -7.04 25.96
C GLY A 758 25.03 -7.25 26.75
N PHE A 759 23.98 -7.76 26.10
CA PHE A 759 22.71 -8.16 26.69
C PHE A 759 22.49 -9.66 26.40
N GLY A 760 22.33 -10.49 27.43
CA GLY A 760 22.18 -11.93 27.24
C GLY A 760 21.62 -12.68 28.44
N ASP A 761 21.51 -14.00 28.32
CA ASP A 761 20.78 -14.87 29.26
C ASP A 761 19.47 -14.24 29.79
N PRO A 762 18.51 -13.82 28.92
CA PRO A 762 17.25 -13.29 29.42
C PRO A 762 16.53 -14.30 30.30
N ALA A 763 15.73 -13.81 31.24
CA ALA A 763 15.04 -14.61 32.24
C ALA A 763 13.82 -15.35 31.68
N PHE A 764 14.07 -16.25 30.72
CA PHE A 764 13.07 -17.18 30.22
C PHE A 764 12.90 -18.41 31.14
N ALA A 765 11.74 -19.04 31.07
CA ALA A 765 11.31 -20.15 31.92
C ALA A 765 11.14 -21.48 31.16
N GLY A 766 11.32 -21.49 29.84
CA GLY A 766 11.20 -22.71 29.02
C GLY A 766 12.31 -23.73 29.30
N ALA A 767 11.94 -25.01 29.26
CA ALA A 767 12.90 -26.11 29.38
C ALA A 767 13.80 -26.20 28.12
N PRO A 768 15.07 -26.62 28.26
CA PRO A 768 15.94 -26.83 27.10
C PRO A 768 15.30 -27.79 26.08
N GLY A 769 15.14 -27.34 24.84
CA GLY A 769 14.55 -28.13 23.75
C GLY A 769 13.02 -28.21 23.72
N ASP A 770 12.29 -27.60 24.66
CA ASP A 770 10.82 -27.59 24.65
C ASP A 770 10.26 -26.48 23.74
N THR A 771 10.20 -26.77 22.44
CA THR A 771 9.60 -25.87 21.43
C THR A 771 8.10 -26.11 21.24
N ARG A 772 7.50 -27.11 21.91
CA ARG A 772 6.12 -27.57 21.64
C ARG A 772 5.07 -26.66 22.28
N SER A 773 5.32 -26.21 23.50
CA SER A 773 4.46 -25.33 24.29
C SER A 773 4.36 -23.93 23.66
N ALA A 774 5.50 -23.32 23.30
CA ALA A 774 5.55 -22.02 22.62
C ALA A 774 4.86 -22.03 21.23
N ARG A 775 5.02 -23.09 20.43
CA ARG A 775 4.36 -23.21 19.10
C ARG A 775 2.84 -23.35 19.18
N ALA A 776 2.32 -24.09 20.16
CA ALA A 776 0.88 -24.28 20.34
C ALA A 776 0.20 -22.96 20.75
N LEU A 777 0.85 -22.20 21.63
CA LEU A 777 0.39 -20.90 22.09
C LEU A 777 0.57 -19.79 21.03
N ALA A 778 1.68 -19.80 20.26
CA ALA A 778 1.89 -18.90 19.12
C ALA A 778 0.82 -19.04 18.02
N ALA A 779 0.20 -20.22 17.90
CA ALA A 779 -0.91 -20.45 16.99
C ALA A 779 -2.22 -19.77 17.43
N LEU A 780 -2.35 -19.43 18.72
CA LEU A 780 -3.52 -18.76 19.30
C LEU A 780 -3.44 -17.23 19.20
N CYS A 781 -2.25 -16.66 19.07
CA CYS A 781 -2.03 -15.22 18.93
C CYS A 781 -2.59 -14.71 17.59
N ARG A 782 -3.37 -13.62 17.55
CA ARG A 782 -3.88 -13.01 16.30
C ARG A 782 -3.29 -11.63 16.05
N GLN A 783 -3.18 -11.26 14.78
CA GLN A 783 -2.64 -9.97 14.36
C GLN A 783 -3.44 -8.82 14.97
N GLY A 784 -2.77 -7.96 15.74
CA GLY A 784 -3.37 -6.81 16.42
C GLY A 784 -3.79 -7.06 17.88
N ASP A 785 -3.75 -8.30 18.37
CA ASP A 785 -3.92 -8.58 19.80
C ASP A 785 -2.65 -8.16 20.58
N PRO A 786 -2.77 -7.68 21.84
CA PRO A 786 -1.61 -7.52 22.72
C PRO A 786 -0.86 -8.83 22.85
N LEU A 787 0.47 -8.78 22.76
CA LEU A 787 1.30 -9.96 22.95
C LEU A 787 1.18 -10.43 24.40
N ASP A 788 0.82 -11.70 24.59
CA ASP A 788 0.89 -12.34 25.89
C ASP A 788 2.36 -12.62 26.23
N THR A 789 2.86 -12.00 27.31
CA THR A 789 4.26 -12.11 27.73
C THR A 789 4.65 -13.53 28.15
N ASP A 790 3.68 -14.39 28.50
CA ASP A 790 3.93 -15.79 28.77
C ASP A 790 4.44 -16.56 27.54
N LEU A 791 4.11 -16.10 26.32
CA LEU A 791 4.64 -16.64 25.07
C LEU A 791 6.16 -16.48 24.98
N VAL A 792 6.63 -15.27 25.28
CA VAL A 792 8.05 -14.91 25.25
C VAL A 792 8.78 -15.57 26.43
N ARG A 793 8.15 -15.55 27.62
CA ARG A 793 8.67 -16.18 28.83
C ARG A 793 8.84 -17.70 28.68
N GLY A 794 8.03 -18.35 27.86
CA GLY A 794 8.10 -19.78 27.56
C GLY A 794 9.29 -20.21 26.70
N LEU A 795 10.12 -19.29 26.19
CA LEU A 795 11.30 -19.65 25.40
C LEU A 795 12.37 -20.39 26.24
N PRO A 796 13.19 -21.26 25.63
CA PRO A 796 14.30 -21.90 26.35
C PRO A 796 15.34 -20.88 26.83
N ARG A 797 15.80 -21.01 28.07
CA ARG A 797 16.85 -20.14 28.63
C ARG A 797 18.23 -20.48 28.05
N LEU A 798 18.99 -19.44 27.68
CA LEU A 798 20.31 -19.53 27.04
C LEU A 798 21.45 -19.23 28.03
N ARG A 799 21.63 -20.05 29.07
CA ARG A 799 22.55 -19.75 30.19
C ARG A 799 24.02 -19.63 29.76
N GLU A 800 24.38 -20.32 28.71
CA GLU A 800 25.70 -20.34 28.09
C GLU A 800 26.12 -18.96 27.55
N THR A 801 25.15 -18.14 27.11
CA THR A 801 25.40 -16.80 26.55
C THR A 801 25.97 -15.83 27.58
N ALA A 802 25.68 -16.02 28.87
CA ALA A 802 26.31 -15.22 29.94
C ALA A 802 27.83 -15.38 29.96
N ARG A 803 28.32 -16.62 29.79
CA ARG A 803 29.77 -16.90 29.73
C ARG A 803 30.39 -16.35 28.45
N GLU A 804 29.64 -16.44 27.34
CA GLU A 804 30.06 -15.88 26.06
C GLU A 804 30.30 -14.37 26.16
N LEU A 805 29.30 -13.61 26.60
CA LEU A 805 29.41 -12.15 26.72
C LEU A 805 30.51 -11.72 27.70
N THR A 806 30.68 -12.46 28.81
CA THR A 806 31.77 -12.20 29.78
C THR A 806 33.14 -12.42 29.14
N SER A 807 33.28 -13.44 28.30
CA SER A 807 34.53 -13.76 27.62
C SER A 807 34.87 -12.70 26.57
N ILE A 808 33.87 -12.24 25.82
CA ILE A 808 34.01 -11.14 24.85
C ILE A 808 34.39 -9.83 25.55
N ALA A 809 33.68 -9.47 26.63
CA ALA A 809 33.97 -8.28 27.42
C ALA A 809 35.42 -8.29 27.93
N THR A 810 35.91 -9.45 28.39
CA THR A 810 37.29 -9.62 28.84
C THR A 810 38.30 -9.43 27.69
N SER A 811 38.04 -10.05 26.53
CA SER A 811 38.88 -9.91 25.32
C SER A 811 38.99 -8.44 24.87
N LEU A 812 37.87 -7.72 24.92
CA LEU A 812 37.76 -6.33 24.54
C LEU A 812 38.19 -5.34 25.63
N GLN A 813 38.68 -5.83 26.77
CA GLN A 813 39.10 -5.01 27.91
C GLN A 813 37.99 -4.08 28.43
N ALA A 814 36.75 -4.56 28.42
CA ALA A 814 35.58 -3.84 28.89
C ALA A 814 35.35 -4.03 30.40
N GLU A 815 34.69 -3.06 31.03
CA GLU A 815 34.33 -3.15 32.44
C GLU A 815 33.29 -4.25 32.69
N ALA A 816 33.32 -4.90 33.85
CA ALA A 816 32.37 -5.96 34.18
C ALA A 816 30.89 -5.51 34.13
N GLY A 817 30.61 -4.23 34.42
CA GLY A 817 29.27 -3.63 34.33
C GLY A 817 28.73 -3.48 32.90
N SER A 818 29.55 -3.78 31.87
CA SER A 818 29.13 -3.77 30.47
C SER A 818 28.35 -5.03 30.05
N VAL A 819 28.19 -6.02 30.93
CA VAL A 819 27.44 -7.25 30.64
C VAL A 819 26.13 -7.25 31.44
N ILE A 820 25.02 -7.12 30.74
CA ILE A 820 23.66 -7.06 31.28
C ILE A 820 22.97 -8.42 31.09
N LEU A 821 22.56 -9.07 32.18
CA LEU A 821 22.08 -10.45 32.18
C LEU A 821 20.74 -10.63 32.90
N GLY A 822 20.07 -11.75 32.62
CA GLY A 822 18.90 -12.18 33.40
C GLY A 822 17.75 -11.18 33.30
N ALA A 823 17.19 -10.82 34.47
CA ALA A 823 16.07 -9.89 34.53
C ALA A 823 16.39 -8.50 33.96
N ASP A 824 17.66 -8.08 34.00
CA ASP A 824 18.10 -6.80 33.46
C ASP A 824 18.25 -6.80 31.92
N ALA A 825 18.35 -7.97 31.27
CA ALA A 825 18.38 -8.08 29.82
C ALA A 825 16.97 -7.90 29.22
N SER A 826 16.38 -6.74 29.42
CA SER A 826 15.02 -6.34 29.02
C SER A 826 15.02 -5.22 27.97
N GLU A 827 13.91 -5.06 27.23
CA GLU A 827 13.76 -3.96 26.28
C GLU A 827 13.92 -2.59 26.95
N THR A 828 13.28 -2.41 28.10
CA THR A 828 13.38 -1.18 28.90
C THR A 828 14.83 -0.82 29.17
N ARG A 829 15.67 -1.79 29.57
CA ARG A 829 17.08 -1.54 29.85
C ARG A 829 17.87 -1.18 28.59
N VAL A 830 17.62 -1.87 27.47
CA VAL A 830 18.27 -1.56 26.18
C VAL A 830 17.97 -0.11 25.77
N ARG A 831 16.72 0.33 25.87
CA ARG A 831 16.29 1.69 25.52
C ARG A 831 16.82 2.77 26.47
N ALA A 832 16.92 2.44 27.76
CA ALA A 832 17.44 3.36 28.76
C ALA A 832 18.97 3.56 28.65
N THR A 833 19.66 2.66 27.93
CA THR A 833 21.10 2.72 27.78
C THR A 833 21.49 3.62 26.61
N ASP A 834 22.45 4.52 26.83
CA ASP A 834 23.06 5.29 25.73
C ASP A 834 24.01 4.40 24.92
N LEU A 835 23.44 3.66 23.97
CA LEU A 835 24.17 2.74 23.11
C LEU A 835 25.15 3.44 22.15
N SER A 836 25.04 4.76 21.97
CA SER A 836 25.96 5.52 21.12
C SER A 836 27.38 5.58 21.69
N ARG A 837 27.56 5.19 22.96
CA ARG A 837 28.86 5.19 23.64
C ARG A 837 29.68 3.93 23.45
N TYR A 838 29.15 2.91 22.78
CA TYR A 838 29.79 1.59 22.67
C TYR A 838 30.20 1.23 21.25
N ARG A 839 31.45 0.80 21.08
CA ARG A 839 32.01 0.37 19.78
C ARG A 839 31.49 -0.99 19.35
N VAL A 840 31.22 -1.87 20.30
CA VAL A 840 30.62 -3.19 20.09
C VAL A 840 29.37 -3.32 20.96
N VAL A 841 28.24 -3.65 20.36
CA VAL A 841 26.97 -3.93 21.05
C VAL A 841 26.58 -5.38 20.78
N ALA A 842 26.39 -6.20 21.81
CA ALA A 842 26.05 -7.61 21.65
C ALA A 842 24.66 -7.93 22.21
N PHE A 843 23.90 -8.71 21.45
CA PHE A 843 22.68 -9.35 21.88
C PHE A 843 22.86 -10.86 21.72
N ALA A 844 22.88 -11.58 22.83
CA ALA A 844 23.00 -13.04 22.85
C ALA A 844 21.67 -13.63 23.36
N THR A 845 20.71 -13.74 22.43
CA THR A 845 19.31 -14.08 22.72
C THR A 845 18.61 -14.69 21.51
N HIS A 846 17.36 -15.14 21.67
CA HIS A 846 16.55 -15.65 20.56
C HIS A 846 16.16 -14.52 19.59
N GLY A 847 16.45 -14.72 18.31
CA GLY A 847 15.85 -13.96 17.23
C GLY A 847 14.57 -14.63 16.75
N LEU A 848 13.50 -13.85 16.56
CA LEU A 848 12.21 -14.31 16.05
C LEU A 848 12.00 -13.87 14.61
N LEU A 849 11.51 -14.78 13.77
CA LEU A 849 11.18 -14.50 12.39
C LEU A 849 9.71 -14.01 12.25
N PRO A 850 9.40 -13.15 11.25
CA PRO A 850 8.04 -12.75 10.92
C PRO A 850 7.13 -13.96 10.76
N GLY A 851 5.98 -13.94 11.45
CA GLY A 851 4.98 -15.00 11.37
C GLY A 851 5.25 -16.24 12.23
N GLU A 852 6.40 -16.35 12.91
CA GLU A 852 6.57 -17.36 13.98
C GLU A 852 5.60 -17.11 15.13
N LEU A 853 5.34 -15.83 15.42
CA LEU A 853 4.22 -15.37 16.21
C LEU A 853 3.19 -14.74 15.26
N ARG A 854 2.00 -15.33 15.14
CA ARG A 854 0.95 -14.83 14.22
C ARG A 854 0.50 -13.39 14.51
N CYS A 855 0.70 -12.93 15.74
CA CYS A 855 0.41 -11.56 16.17
C CYS A 855 1.51 -10.55 15.85
N LYS A 856 2.73 -11.00 15.50
CA LYS A 856 3.88 -10.14 15.19
C LYS A 856 4.30 -10.34 13.73
N SER A 857 4.29 -9.24 12.98
CA SER A 857 4.63 -9.21 11.56
C SER A 857 6.07 -8.78 11.28
N GLU A 858 6.84 -8.45 12.31
CA GLU A 858 8.23 -7.97 12.22
C GLU A 858 9.20 -8.99 12.80
N PRO A 859 10.45 -9.02 12.33
CA PRO A 859 11.51 -9.72 13.04
C PRO A 859 11.85 -8.98 14.33
N ALA A 860 12.21 -9.72 15.38
CA ALA A 860 12.50 -9.15 16.71
C ALA A 860 13.60 -9.93 17.44
N LEU A 861 14.20 -9.30 18.46
CA LEU A 861 15.05 -9.96 19.45
C LEU A 861 14.25 -10.15 20.73
N ALA A 862 14.14 -11.39 21.20
CA ALA A 862 13.46 -11.69 22.46
C ALA A 862 14.35 -11.25 23.65
N LEU A 863 13.78 -10.55 24.60
CA LEU A 863 14.41 -10.10 25.83
C LEU A 863 13.55 -10.53 27.02
N THR A 864 13.99 -10.26 28.25
CA THR A 864 13.21 -10.61 29.43
C THR A 864 11.87 -9.88 29.38
N PRO A 865 10.73 -10.59 29.30
CA PRO A 865 9.44 -9.95 29.23
C PRO A 865 8.98 -9.47 30.61
N PRO A 866 8.25 -8.34 30.70
CA PRO A 866 7.66 -7.88 31.95
C PRO A 866 6.52 -8.81 32.39
N ASP A 867 6.11 -8.73 33.67
CA ASP A 867 4.98 -9.52 34.19
C ASP A 867 3.72 -9.32 33.34
N THR A 868 3.46 -8.07 32.93
CA THR A 868 2.41 -7.69 31.98
C THR A 868 2.98 -6.78 30.91
N ALA A 869 2.71 -7.11 29.64
CA ALA A 869 3.05 -6.23 28.52
C ALA A 869 2.45 -4.84 28.72
N ASN A 870 3.20 -3.82 28.35
CA ASN A 870 2.71 -2.45 28.24
C ASN A 870 3.07 -1.89 26.85
N GLY A 871 2.59 -0.69 26.52
CA GLY A 871 2.77 -0.12 25.18
C GLY A 871 4.22 0.08 24.73
N ASN A 872 5.21 -0.07 25.63
CA ASN A 872 6.63 0.18 25.36
C ASN A 872 7.56 -1.02 25.68
N ASP A 873 7.04 -2.09 26.27
CA ASP A 873 7.82 -3.29 26.62
C ASP A 873 6.88 -4.50 26.61
N ASP A 874 7.09 -5.39 25.64
CA ASP A 874 6.39 -6.66 25.52
C ASP A 874 7.37 -7.85 25.53
N GLY A 875 8.64 -7.58 25.80
CA GLY A 875 9.74 -8.54 25.77
C GLY A 875 10.29 -8.80 24.38
N LEU A 876 9.84 -8.12 23.32
CA LEU A 876 10.35 -8.27 21.96
C LEU A 876 10.86 -6.92 21.43
N LEU A 877 12.17 -6.83 21.25
CA LEU A 877 12.78 -5.68 20.59
C LEU A 877 12.62 -5.83 19.06
N ASP A 878 11.54 -5.28 18.51
CA ASP A 878 11.19 -5.37 17.09
C ASP A 878 12.15 -4.55 16.20
N ALA A 879 12.27 -4.91 14.91
CA ALA A 879 13.09 -4.17 13.95
C ALA A 879 12.79 -2.67 13.89
N SER A 880 11.52 -2.27 13.93
CA SER A 880 11.18 -0.84 13.91
C SER A 880 11.36 -0.10 15.23
N GLU A 881 11.66 -0.81 16.32
CA GLU A 881 12.16 -0.22 17.57
C GLU A 881 13.68 -0.10 17.56
N ILE A 882 14.37 -1.11 17.02
CA ILE A 882 15.81 -1.06 16.78
C ILE A 882 16.16 0.16 15.93
N ALA A 883 15.37 0.46 14.89
CA ALA A 883 15.58 1.63 14.04
C ALA A 883 15.51 2.98 14.81
N GLN A 884 14.90 3.03 16.00
CA GLN A 884 14.84 4.23 16.83
C GLN A 884 16.04 4.36 17.78
N LEU A 885 16.86 3.32 17.91
CA LEU A 885 18.10 3.38 18.68
C LEU A 885 19.12 4.32 18.03
N ARG A 886 20.07 4.79 18.84
CA ARG A 886 21.20 5.60 18.40
C ARG A 886 22.48 4.85 18.69
N LEU A 887 23.15 4.39 17.63
CA LEU A 887 24.38 3.63 17.68
C LEU A 887 25.51 4.42 17.03
N ASP A 888 26.71 4.30 17.60
CA ASP A 888 27.97 4.57 16.90
C ASP A 888 28.82 3.30 16.95
N ALA A 889 28.26 2.16 16.55
CA ALA A 889 28.89 0.86 16.73
C ALA A 889 29.70 0.46 15.48
N ASP A 890 30.93 -0.02 15.69
CA ASP A 890 31.69 -0.74 14.67
C ASP A 890 31.12 -2.14 14.43
N TRP A 891 30.55 -2.74 15.48
CA TRP A 891 29.95 -4.07 15.46
C TRP A 891 28.66 -4.15 16.27
N VAL A 892 27.66 -4.83 15.71
CA VAL A 892 26.56 -5.42 16.46
C VAL A 892 26.66 -6.94 16.38
N LEU A 893 26.86 -7.63 17.51
CA LEU A 893 26.86 -9.09 17.57
C LEU A 893 25.45 -9.59 17.87
N LEU A 894 24.92 -10.48 17.03
CA LEU A 894 23.67 -11.20 17.26
C LEU A 894 24.01 -12.69 17.38
N SER A 895 24.08 -13.19 18.61
CA SER A 895 24.49 -14.56 18.94
C SER A 895 23.30 -15.40 19.41
N GLU A 896 23.34 -16.71 19.16
CA GLU A 896 22.25 -17.70 19.35
C GLU A 896 20.93 -17.40 18.62
N CYS A 897 20.94 -16.44 17.70
CA CYS A 897 19.81 -16.16 16.85
C CYS A 897 19.77 -17.24 15.75
N ASN A 898 18.76 -18.11 15.71
CA ASN A 898 18.49 -18.99 14.56
C ASN A 898 17.94 -18.15 13.36
N THR A 899 18.70 -17.13 12.94
CA THR A 899 18.22 -16.07 12.02
C THR A 899 17.89 -16.58 10.62
N ALA A 900 18.42 -17.74 10.25
CA ALA A 900 18.22 -18.29 8.92
C ALA A 900 16.92 -19.11 8.80
N GLY A 901 16.28 -19.48 9.93
CA GLY A 901 15.10 -20.34 10.01
C GLY A 901 15.35 -21.77 9.51
N SER A 902 14.71 -22.79 10.09
CA SER A 902 14.99 -24.20 9.73
C SER A 902 14.48 -24.61 8.33
N ASP A 903 13.58 -23.84 7.72
CA ASP A 903 12.95 -24.18 6.43
C ASP A 903 13.54 -23.46 5.20
N GLY A 904 14.46 -22.50 5.43
CA GLY A 904 15.14 -21.70 4.41
C GLY A 904 14.22 -20.80 3.58
N LYS A 905 12.94 -20.65 3.94
CA LYS A 905 11.95 -19.90 3.15
C LYS A 905 11.81 -18.44 3.55
N LEU A 906 11.91 -18.12 4.85
CA LEU A 906 11.61 -16.78 5.39
C LEU A 906 12.78 -16.14 6.15
N GLY A 907 13.68 -16.91 6.76
CA GLY A 907 14.70 -16.36 7.66
C GLY A 907 15.64 -15.36 7.00
N GLY A 908 16.02 -15.61 5.75
CA GLY A 908 16.93 -14.75 5.00
C GLY A 908 16.41 -13.33 4.72
N GLU A 909 15.17 -13.19 4.24
CA GLU A 909 14.58 -11.86 4.00
C GLU A 909 14.29 -11.11 5.31
N SER A 910 13.98 -11.85 6.37
CA SER A 910 13.73 -11.32 7.71
C SER A 910 14.99 -10.72 8.32
N LEU A 911 16.11 -11.44 8.20
CA LEU A 911 17.43 -10.96 8.61
C LEU A 911 17.85 -9.70 7.82
N SER A 912 17.48 -9.62 6.53
CA SER A 912 17.69 -8.41 5.72
C SER A 912 16.94 -7.20 6.31
N GLY A 913 15.70 -7.38 6.78
CA GLY A 913 14.93 -6.35 7.47
C GLY A 913 15.57 -5.90 8.80
N LEU A 914 15.99 -6.86 9.63
CA LEU A 914 16.63 -6.60 10.92
C LEU A 914 18.00 -5.89 10.76
N ALA A 915 18.83 -6.35 9.83
CA ALA A 915 20.13 -5.73 9.55
C ALA A 915 19.97 -4.28 9.10
N ARG A 916 18.97 -3.99 8.26
CA ARG A 916 18.65 -2.61 7.85
C ARG A 916 18.23 -1.73 9.02
N ALA A 917 17.50 -2.26 10.01
CA ALA A 917 17.16 -1.51 11.21
C ALA A 917 18.41 -1.11 12.00
N PHE A 918 19.37 -2.03 12.18
CA PHE A 918 20.64 -1.74 12.86
C PHE A 918 21.53 -0.76 12.07
N PHE A 919 21.64 -0.92 10.74
CA PHE A 919 22.36 0.06 9.91
C PHE A 919 21.70 1.43 9.98
N TYR A 920 20.37 1.46 9.93
CA TYR A 920 19.64 2.69 10.12
C TYR A 920 19.96 3.30 11.47
N ALA A 921 19.99 2.53 12.56
CA ALA A 921 20.32 2.99 13.92
C ALA A 921 21.75 3.50 14.10
N GLY A 922 22.67 3.15 13.18
CA GLY A 922 24.06 3.62 13.15
C GLY A 922 25.12 2.53 13.31
N ALA A 923 24.74 1.25 13.23
CA ALA A 923 25.71 0.15 13.16
C ALA A 923 26.41 0.12 11.79
N ARG A 924 27.70 -0.23 11.77
CA ARG A 924 28.48 -0.36 10.51
C ARG A 924 28.53 -1.80 9.99
N ALA A 925 28.54 -2.76 10.89
CA ALA A 925 28.54 -4.18 10.59
C ALA A 925 27.82 -4.97 11.69
N LEU A 926 27.18 -6.06 11.29
CA LEU A 926 26.61 -7.06 12.18
C LEU A 926 27.41 -8.35 12.03
N LEU A 927 27.66 -9.03 13.15
CA LEU A 927 28.14 -10.42 13.17
C LEU A 927 26.98 -11.29 13.64
N VAL A 928 26.43 -12.12 12.74
CA VAL A 928 25.14 -12.80 12.99
C VAL A 928 25.27 -14.30 12.78
N SER A 929 24.77 -15.09 13.74
CA SER A 929 24.67 -16.55 13.60
C SER A 929 23.49 -16.97 12.71
N HIS A 930 23.71 -17.91 11.80
CA HIS A 930 22.66 -18.52 10.97
C HIS A 930 21.90 -19.63 11.71
N TRP A 931 22.59 -20.40 12.57
CA TRP A 931 22.04 -21.47 13.40
C TRP A 931 22.63 -21.42 14.82
N ALA A 932 22.02 -22.15 15.76
CA ALA A 932 22.53 -22.30 17.11
C ALA A 932 23.77 -23.22 17.13
N VAL A 933 24.81 -22.85 17.89
CA VAL A 933 26.13 -23.47 17.81
C VAL A 933 26.59 -23.90 19.20
N ALA A 934 27.47 -24.90 19.27
CA ALA A 934 28.12 -25.24 20.53
C ALA A 934 28.86 -24.02 21.10
N SER A 935 28.55 -23.63 22.34
CA SER A 935 28.99 -22.38 22.95
C SER A 935 30.50 -22.16 22.94
N ARG A 936 31.31 -23.23 22.98
CA ARG A 936 32.77 -23.14 22.89
C ARG A 936 33.24 -22.63 21.52
N ALA A 937 32.65 -23.12 20.43
CA ALA A 937 33.01 -22.69 19.08
C ALA A 937 32.58 -21.23 18.83
N THR A 938 31.40 -20.84 19.31
CA THR A 938 30.89 -19.46 19.30
C THR A 938 31.87 -18.50 19.98
N VAL A 939 32.28 -18.82 21.22
CA VAL A 939 33.24 -17.99 21.97
C VAL A 939 34.55 -17.86 21.22
N LEU A 940 35.14 -18.97 20.76
CA LEU A 940 36.42 -18.93 20.04
C LEU A 940 36.33 -18.11 18.76
N LEU A 941 35.26 -18.25 17.98
CA LEU A 941 35.11 -17.57 16.71
C LEU A 941 34.91 -16.06 16.89
N THR A 942 34.06 -15.65 17.84
CA THR A 942 33.80 -14.24 18.15
C THR A 942 35.02 -13.56 18.76
N THR A 943 35.65 -14.13 19.78
CA THR A 943 36.84 -13.53 20.43
C THR A 943 38.03 -13.49 19.48
N ALA A 944 38.30 -14.54 18.70
CA ALA A 944 39.38 -14.51 17.71
C ALA A 944 39.15 -13.46 16.62
N THR A 945 37.90 -13.24 16.20
CA THR A 945 37.53 -12.19 15.24
C THR A 945 37.85 -10.81 15.80
N PHE A 946 37.39 -10.51 17.02
CA PHE A 946 37.61 -9.21 17.64
C PHE A 946 39.09 -8.98 18.00
N ASP A 947 39.79 -10.00 18.50
CA ASP A 947 41.22 -9.92 18.82
C ASP A 947 42.07 -9.66 17.58
N ALA A 948 41.76 -10.32 16.45
CA ALA A 948 42.48 -10.10 15.20
C ALA A 948 42.38 -8.64 14.75
N GLN A 949 41.20 -8.02 14.90
CA GLN A 949 40.99 -6.63 14.55
C GLN A 949 41.54 -5.64 15.59
N ALA A 950 41.55 -6.00 16.88
CA ALA A 950 42.17 -5.20 17.91
C ALA A 950 43.71 -5.12 17.74
N LYS A 951 44.34 -6.22 17.30
CA LYS A 951 45.79 -6.31 17.04
C LYS A 951 46.22 -5.57 15.79
N ASP A 952 45.40 -5.59 14.74
CA ASP A 952 45.65 -4.88 13.50
C ASP A 952 44.44 -4.02 13.13
N ALA A 953 44.57 -2.72 13.43
CA ALA A 953 43.55 -1.72 13.18
C ALA A 953 43.25 -1.51 11.67
N THR A 954 44.13 -1.94 10.77
CA THR A 954 43.97 -1.89 9.31
C THR A 954 43.23 -3.10 8.75
N LEU A 955 43.14 -4.17 9.54
CA LEU A 955 42.47 -5.41 9.15
C LEU A 955 40.98 -5.20 8.97
N GLY A 956 40.48 -5.57 7.79
CA GLY A 956 39.05 -5.56 7.49
C GLY A 956 38.29 -6.52 8.38
N ARG A 957 37.06 -6.14 8.75
CA ARG A 957 36.15 -6.96 9.54
C ARG A 957 35.89 -8.34 8.92
N ALA A 958 35.76 -8.42 7.59
CA ALA A 958 35.52 -9.68 6.89
C ALA A 958 36.74 -10.61 6.92
N GLU A 959 37.94 -10.06 6.79
CA GLU A 959 39.18 -10.84 6.89
C GLU A 959 39.45 -11.27 8.34
N ALA A 960 39.12 -10.44 9.33
CA ALA A 960 39.19 -10.82 10.74
C ALA A 960 38.32 -12.04 11.04
N LEU A 961 37.06 -12.04 10.56
CA LEU A 961 36.16 -13.19 10.65
C LEU A 961 36.75 -14.40 9.91
N ARG A 962 37.21 -14.21 8.66
CA ARG A 962 37.79 -15.30 7.86
C ARG A 962 38.95 -15.99 8.57
N ARG A 963 39.86 -15.26 9.20
CA ARG A 963 40.99 -15.85 9.95
C ARG A 963 40.51 -16.72 11.12
N ALA A 964 39.50 -16.26 11.87
CA ALA A 964 38.90 -17.06 12.92
C ALA A 964 38.26 -18.34 12.36
N GLN A 965 37.50 -18.23 11.27
CA GLN A 965 36.89 -19.36 10.58
C GLN A 965 37.92 -20.39 10.11
N LEU A 966 39.01 -19.94 9.48
CA LEU A 966 40.07 -20.83 8.98
C LEU A 966 40.86 -21.52 10.10
N THR A 967 40.98 -20.88 11.26
CA THR A 967 41.60 -21.48 12.44
C THR A 967 40.80 -22.72 12.87
N LEU A 968 39.48 -22.60 13.01
CA LEU A 968 38.61 -23.72 13.37
C LEU A 968 38.49 -24.75 12.22
N ALA A 969 38.42 -24.30 10.97
CA ALA A 969 38.30 -25.19 9.80
C ALA A 969 39.54 -26.06 9.55
N SER A 970 40.68 -25.69 10.15
CA SER A 970 41.96 -26.43 10.01
C SER A 970 42.23 -27.38 11.18
N ASP A 971 41.46 -27.29 12.26
CA ASP A 971 41.51 -28.22 13.39
C ASP A 971 40.54 -29.39 13.15
N LYS A 972 41.01 -30.63 13.34
CA LYS A 972 40.21 -31.84 13.10
C LYS A 972 38.95 -31.90 13.97
N ASP A 973 38.98 -31.37 15.18
CA ASP A 973 37.84 -31.40 16.10
C ASP A 973 36.75 -30.38 15.72
N THR A 974 37.11 -29.33 14.98
CA THR A 974 36.20 -28.26 14.56
C THR A 974 36.10 -28.09 13.04
N ALA A 975 36.66 -28.99 12.25
CA ALA A 975 36.68 -28.90 10.78
C ALA A 975 35.28 -28.97 10.16
N HIS A 976 34.31 -29.55 10.87
CA HIS A 976 32.93 -29.57 10.43
C HIS A 976 32.34 -28.15 10.36
N PRO A 977 31.73 -27.73 9.23
CA PRO A 977 31.30 -26.34 9.06
C PRO A 977 30.22 -25.85 10.04
N PHE A 978 29.54 -26.76 10.73
CA PHE A 978 28.72 -26.45 11.90
C PHE A 978 29.43 -25.54 12.92
N TYR A 979 30.74 -25.77 13.14
CA TYR A 979 31.52 -25.05 14.16
C TYR A 979 32.10 -23.73 13.66
N TRP A 980 32.57 -23.68 12.41
CA TRP A 980 33.32 -22.52 11.90
C TRP A 980 32.55 -21.61 10.96
N ALA A 981 31.47 -22.08 10.31
CA ALA A 981 30.69 -21.27 9.39
C ALA A 981 29.36 -20.66 9.91
N PRO A 982 28.99 -20.72 11.20
CA PRO A 982 27.67 -20.24 11.61
C PRO A 982 27.51 -18.73 11.49
N PHE A 983 28.60 -17.97 11.62
CA PHE A 983 28.55 -16.52 11.58
C PHE A 983 28.75 -15.97 10.18
N ALA A 984 27.87 -15.05 9.79
CA ALA A 984 28.05 -14.19 8.64
C ALA A 984 28.29 -12.75 9.10
N LEU A 985 29.16 -12.05 8.37
CA LEU A 985 29.30 -10.61 8.49
C LEU A 985 28.31 -9.93 7.56
N ILE A 986 27.42 -9.11 8.11
CA ILE A 986 26.47 -8.29 7.36
C ILE A 986 26.87 -6.83 7.49
N GLY A 987 27.20 -6.14 6.40
CA GLY A 987 27.61 -4.73 6.40
C GLY A 987 28.96 -4.52 5.72
N ASP A 988 29.67 -3.45 6.09
CA ASP A 988 30.97 -3.16 5.48
C ASP A 988 32.07 -4.03 6.12
N GLY A 989 32.52 -5.01 5.34
CA GLY A 989 33.61 -5.92 5.69
C GLY A 989 35.01 -5.29 5.67
N GLY A 990 35.16 -4.04 5.21
CA GLY A 990 36.44 -3.36 5.01
C GLY A 990 37.14 -2.81 6.28
N GLY A 991 38.44 -2.51 6.17
CA GLY A 991 39.29 -1.94 7.24
C GLY A 991 39.41 -0.41 7.19
N ALA A 992 39.89 0.19 8.27
CA ALA A 992 40.10 1.64 8.35
C ALA A 992 41.41 2.04 7.62
N SER A 993 41.37 2.17 6.30
CA SER A 993 42.36 2.91 5.54
C SER A 993 41.67 4.08 4.85
N ALA A 994 42.35 5.23 4.85
CA ALA A 994 41.86 6.51 4.34
C ALA A 994 41.18 6.35 2.97
N ARG A 995 40.13 7.15 2.74
CA ARG A 995 39.63 7.42 1.39
C ARG A 995 40.83 7.66 0.46
N PRO A 996 40.82 7.19 -0.79
CA PRO A 996 41.78 7.66 -1.77
C PRO A 996 41.81 9.19 -1.82
#